data_AF-A0A564TJE3-F1
#
_entry.id   AF-A0A564TJE3-F1
#
_cell.length_a   1.000
_cell.length_b   1.000
_cell.length_c   1.000
_cell.angle_alpha   90.00
_cell.angle_beta   90.00
_cell.angle_gamma   90.00
#
_symmetry.space_group_name_H-M   'P 1'
#
loop_
_entity.id
_entity.type
_entity.pdbx_description
1 polymer ?
#
loop_
_entity_poly.entity_id
_entity_poly.type
_entity_poly.pdbx_seq_one_letter_code
_entity_poly.pdbx_strand_id
1 'polypeptide(L)'
;MDKQITRLTLDVGLRDSYKVVFAKMGDTERRVIAEIKDNGEEYSLTGVNTVEVRCRKADGKQVTKNATKENNTIVIDISGQMTTCKGTAIVDVVLYGTSGGVLSTAKFYLNVDDGAVSEDEIKSSNEYESLTDALRVVGLSKEVAETALTTANEALDTAGEAIAGAAEAKKQAEAANTAAAEAKKQASAANTAAAEGKKQAAAATTAAAEAKKQAEAATEKATAVNNAAAAAEKQATAANSAATAANEARGKAVAAAQSVTEQSEKAVNDVKAAGAEAAQNLKGYTKEETNALLRAAGVHTQVGAPIYGVKRVWNTANVSDTWERTDASVGMEANPTIGTKIGKDDFSYVMPWAGIVSKCCDLDTGETIAYIGEPGYDPTKYMVLTEYPGYYLKRWRDDTYEYVQISAGAFDGAVYIEPWEWGRYPSSLMGSKHVSMSGKHPDCRITRATVRTRSKAAGEGFYSMDSTSYWAYSMLVLVKYASLNTQEKVCKGYYYLRYTDQDKALVAEQSANRIVIALTTAASEYLVGNAVEIGTSLGGAQVAKQRLITRVEDYSSGSVTGKAIYFDGDPVNIAVGNIISHCANISGTTDSLGMKDGCLANDGKHAMLLLGHEHNGQYAFVDNVNRYQDKIYVCYDNTATKDNVGDTDPNYKALSFAFPTTSGWQLLEGFDPEHPLEMWCEKLGGSSVGKGNGAYLWSNNNAAWFVLCVFGFAINGACAGLPYVFAFNGSGGAYWGIGGVLLKKRQ
;
A
#
# COMPACT_ATOMS: atom_id res chain seq x y z
N MET A 1 -0.32 -14.98 43.20
CA MET A 1 -1.45 -15.71 43.80
C MET A 1 -1.09 -17.18 43.79
N ASP A 2 -1.41 -17.92 44.85
CA ASP A 2 -1.24 -19.38 44.80
C ASP A 2 -2.34 -19.98 43.93
N LYS A 3 -1.98 -20.92 43.05
CA LYS A 3 -2.96 -21.56 42.14
C LYS A 3 -4.04 -22.28 42.94
N GLN A 4 -5.29 -22.15 42.51
CA GLN A 4 -6.37 -22.94 43.08
C GLN A 4 -6.28 -24.39 42.57
N ILE A 5 -6.08 -25.33 43.49
CA ILE A 5 -5.82 -26.74 43.18
C ILE A 5 -7.10 -27.57 43.26
N THR A 6 -7.40 -28.30 42.18
CA THR A 6 -8.39 -29.38 42.16
C THR A 6 -7.68 -30.72 42.06
N ARG A 7 -8.00 -31.68 42.92
CA ARG A 7 -7.40 -33.03 42.86
C ARG A 7 -8.38 -34.01 42.23
N LEU A 8 -7.90 -34.79 41.27
CA LEU A 8 -8.68 -35.79 40.55
C LEU A 8 -7.96 -37.14 40.57
N THR A 9 -8.72 -38.20 40.34
CA THR A 9 -8.19 -39.52 40.01
C THR A 9 -8.67 -39.85 38.60
N LEU A 10 -7.73 -40.18 37.71
CA LEU A 10 -8.01 -40.54 36.32
C LEU A 10 -7.51 -41.97 36.06
N ASP A 11 -8.33 -42.81 35.45
CA ASP A 11 -8.02 -44.22 35.23
C ASP A 11 -7.78 -44.50 33.73
N VAL A 12 -6.80 -45.34 33.40
CA VAL A 12 -6.51 -45.75 32.01
C VAL A 12 -7.28 -47.00 31.57
N GLY A 13 -7.78 -47.80 32.51
CA GLY A 13 -8.55 -49.04 32.28
C GLY A 13 -10.06 -48.85 32.47
N LEU A 14 -10.48 -48.08 33.48
CA LEU A 14 -11.88 -47.76 33.76
C LEU A 14 -12.27 -46.43 33.11
N ARG A 15 -13.29 -46.45 32.25
CA ARG A 15 -13.72 -45.27 31.49
C ARG A 15 -14.77 -44.40 32.18
N ASP A 16 -15.29 -44.82 33.33
CA ASP A 16 -16.55 -44.29 33.86
C ASP A 16 -16.37 -43.44 35.12
N SER A 17 -15.70 -42.29 34.99
CA SER A 17 -15.67 -41.28 36.04
C SER A 17 -16.00 -39.89 35.50
N TYR A 18 -17.27 -39.48 35.60
CA TYR A 18 -17.67 -38.11 35.29
C TYR A 18 -17.08 -37.15 36.34
N LYS A 19 -16.01 -36.42 35.97
CA LYS A 19 -15.33 -35.45 36.83
C LYS A 19 -15.40 -34.06 36.19
N VAL A 20 -15.71 -33.03 36.98
CA VAL A 20 -15.86 -31.65 36.49
C VAL A 20 -14.95 -30.69 37.27
N VAL A 21 -14.24 -29.83 36.56
CA VAL A 21 -13.44 -28.71 37.08
C VAL A 21 -14.10 -27.41 36.63
N PHE A 22 -14.24 -26.44 37.53
CA PHE A 22 -14.90 -25.16 37.23
C PHE A 22 -13.88 -24.03 37.09
N ALA A 23 -14.08 -23.16 36.10
CA ALA A 23 -13.29 -21.96 35.85
C ALA A 23 -14.19 -20.83 35.31
N LYS A 24 -13.69 -19.58 35.36
CA LYS A 24 -14.29 -18.47 34.61
C LYS A 24 -13.49 -18.14 33.36
N MET A 25 -14.12 -17.43 32.42
CA MET A 25 -13.41 -16.91 31.25
C MET A 25 -12.21 -16.06 31.67
N GLY A 26 -11.03 -16.41 31.16
CA GLY A 26 -9.78 -15.71 31.48
C GLY A 26 -9.05 -16.20 32.73
N ASP A 27 -9.57 -17.18 33.48
CA ASP A 27 -8.86 -17.76 34.63
C ASP A 27 -7.54 -18.42 34.15
N THR A 28 -6.41 -17.99 34.72
CA THR A 28 -5.06 -18.54 34.45
C THR A 28 -4.41 -19.21 35.66
N GLU A 29 -4.94 -18.97 36.87
CA GLU A 29 -4.38 -19.46 38.15
C GLU A 29 -5.10 -20.72 38.68
N ARG A 30 -5.43 -21.66 37.77
CA ARG A 30 -6.12 -22.93 38.06
C ARG A 30 -5.19 -24.11 37.79
N ARG A 31 -5.16 -25.08 38.70
CA ARG A 31 -4.33 -26.29 38.59
C ARG A 31 -5.12 -27.54 38.93
N VAL A 32 -4.98 -28.58 38.12
CA VAL A 32 -5.46 -29.93 38.40
C VAL A 32 -4.27 -30.80 38.75
N ILE A 33 -4.36 -31.56 39.85
CA ILE A 33 -3.39 -32.60 40.20
C ILE A 33 -4.11 -33.93 40.09
N ALA A 34 -3.69 -34.77 39.15
CA ALA A 34 -4.34 -36.03 38.82
C ALA A 34 -3.49 -37.23 39.27
N GLU A 35 -4.06 -38.08 40.12
CA GLU A 35 -3.55 -39.43 40.40
C GLU A 35 -3.98 -40.38 39.28
N ILE A 36 -3.06 -41.22 38.80
CA ILE A 36 -3.34 -42.17 37.71
C ILE A 36 -3.53 -43.57 38.26
N LYS A 37 -4.56 -44.25 37.76
CA LYS A 37 -4.89 -45.63 38.10
C LYS A 37 -5.05 -46.49 36.86
N ASP A 38 -4.90 -47.80 37.03
CA ASP A 38 -5.22 -48.81 36.03
C ASP A 38 -6.15 -49.85 36.66
N ASN A 39 -7.41 -49.83 36.23
CA ASN A 39 -8.44 -50.72 36.76
C ASN A 39 -8.65 -50.59 38.27
N GLY A 40 -8.53 -49.36 38.81
CA GLY A 40 -8.71 -49.05 40.22
C GLY A 40 -7.45 -49.17 41.10
N GLU A 41 -6.40 -49.80 40.58
CA GLU A 41 -5.09 -49.95 41.24
C GLU A 41 -4.15 -48.79 40.89
N GLU A 42 -3.17 -48.51 41.76
CA GLU A 42 -2.22 -47.41 41.55
C GLU A 42 -1.35 -47.66 40.31
N TYR A 43 -1.28 -46.68 39.41
CA TYR A 43 -0.46 -46.76 38.21
C TYR A 43 0.87 -46.00 38.39
N SER A 44 1.99 -46.70 38.24
CA SER A 44 3.32 -46.08 38.37
C SER A 44 3.69 -45.29 37.13
N LEU A 45 4.02 -44.01 37.30
CA LEU A 45 4.45 -43.14 36.20
C LEU A 45 5.96 -43.23 35.90
N THR A 46 6.71 -44.16 36.51
CA THR A 46 8.17 -44.30 36.32
C THR A 46 8.56 -44.58 34.86
N GLY A 47 7.73 -45.31 34.11
CA GLY A 47 7.94 -45.61 32.68
C GLY A 47 7.42 -44.57 31.69
N VAL A 48 6.88 -43.44 32.16
CA VAL A 48 6.30 -42.38 31.31
C VAL A 48 7.33 -41.27 31.06
N ASN A 49 7.61 -41.00 29.79
CA ASN A 49 8.54 -39.97 29.32
C ASN A 49 7.90 -38.58 29.25
N THR A 50 6.79 -38.46 28.52
CA THR A 50 6.06 -37.20 28.35
C THR A 50 4.58 -37.37 28.65
N VAL A 51 3.95 -36.28 29.09
CA VAL A 51 2.52 -36.22 29.36
C VAL A 51 1.94 -35.04 28.60
N GLU A 52 0.86 -35.29 27.86
CA GLU A 52 0.13 -34.28 27.11
C GLU A 52 -1.32 -34.22 27.59
N VAL A 53 -1.84 -33.01 27.73
CA VAL A 53 -3.23 -32.73 28.02
C VAL A 53 -3.87 -32.20 26.76
N ARG A 54 -4.99 -32.78 26.35
CA ARG A 54 -5.75 -32.34 25.19
C ARG A 54 -7.11 -31.86 25.66
N CYS A 55 -7.47 -30.65 25.25
CA CYS A 55 -8.72 -30.00 25.60
C CYS A 55 -9.45 -29.62 24.32
N ARG A 56 -10.64 -30.17 24.13
CA ARG A 56 -11.59 -29.68 23.12
C ARG A 56 -12.55 -28.71 23.81
N LYS A 57 -12.48 -27.44 23.44
CA LYS A 57 -13.32 -26.37 23.98
C LYS A 57 -14.76 -26.47 23.46
N ALA A 58 -15.67 -25.72 24.08
CA ALA A 58 -17.08 -25.66 23.68
C ALA A 58 -17.30 -25.12 22.25
N ASP A 59 -16.39 -24.27 21.74
CA ASP A 59 -16.39 -23.74 20.36
C ASP A 59 -15.86 -24.75 19.31
N GLY A 60 -15.52 -25.97 19.73
CA GLY A 60 -14.99 -27.02 18.87
C GLY A 60 -13.48 -26.94 18.60
N LYS A 61 -12.81 -25.84 18.98
CA LYS A 61 -11.36 -25.69 18.81
C LYS A 61 -10.59 -26.49 19.86
N GLN A 62 -9.37 -26.92 19.51
CA GLN A 62 -8.54 -27.78 20.36
C GLN A 62 -7.35 -27.03 20.94
N VAL A 63 -6.98 -27.38 22.17
CA VAL A 63 -5.79 -26.90 22.87
C VAL A 63 -5.02 -28.13 23.36
N THR A 64 -3.76 -28.25 22.98
CA THR A 64 -2.84 -29.32 23.40
C THR A 64 -1.68 -28.72 24.16
N LYS A 65 -1.35 -29.28 25.33
CA LYS A 65 -0.28 -28.75 26.19
C LYS A 65 0.42 -29.86 26.96
N ASN A 66 1.72 -29.73 27.16
CA ASN A 66 2.45 -30.62 28.04
C ASN A 66 2.04 -30.42 29.51
N ALA A 67 1.87 -31.51 30.24
CA ALA A 67 1.71 -31.51 31.70
C ALA A 67 2.97 -32.07 32.37
N THR A 68 3.16 -31.68 33.63
CA THR A 68 4.31 -32.12 34.44
C THR A 68 3.95 -33.35 35.27
N LYS A 69 4.92 -34.24 35.45
CA LYS A 69 4.83 -35.37 36.37
C LYS A 69 5.59 -35.03 37.65
N GLU A 70 4.92 -35.04 38.79
CA GLU A 70 5.50 -34.76 40.10
C GLU A 70 4.93 -35.73 41.14
N ASN A 71 5.79 -36.37 41.94
CA ASN A 71 5.39 -37.25 43.05
C ASN A 71 4.33 -38.31 42.70
N ASN A 72 4.53 -39.05 41.59
CA ASN A 72 3.60 -40.04 41.02
C ASN A 72 2.20 -39.48 40.64
N THR A 73 2.07 -38.16 40.46
CA THR A 73 0.87 -37.49 39.96
C THR A 73 1.16 -36.66 38.71
N ILE A 74 0.10 -36.26 38.01
CA ILE A 74 0.16 -35.37 36.84
C ILE A 74 -0.37 -34.00 37.23
N VAL A 75 0.46 -32.98 37.05
CA VAL A 75 0.14 -31.58 37.32
C VAL A 75 -0.24 -30.89 36.01
N ILE A 76 -1.51 -30.49 35.93
CA ILE A 76 -2.12 -29.86 34.76
C ILE A 76 -2.42 -28.41 35.10
N ASP A 77 -1.68 -27.49 34.49
CA ASP A 77 -1.98 -26.05 34.58
C ASP A 77 -3.01 -25.67 33.51
N ILE A 78 -4.23 -25.38 33.96
CA ILE A 78 -5.33 -24.91 33.11
C ILE A 78 -4.93 -23.52 32.58
N SER A 79 -4.81 -23.39 31.26
CA SER A 79 -4.36 -22.16 30.62
C SER A 79 -5.52 -21.22 30.30
N GLY A 80 -5.23 -19.93 30.13
CA GLY A 80 -6.20 -18.96 29.64
C GLY A 80 -6.82 -19.35 28.29
N GLN A 81 -6.09 -20.08 27.44
CA GLN A 81 -6.61 -20.63 26.19
C GLN A 81 -7.68 -21.71 26.41
N MET A 82 -7.54 -22.54 27.45
CA MET A 82 -8.53 -23.57 27.80
C MET A 82 -9.81 -22.95 28.39
N THR A 83 -9.73 -21.73 28.93
CA THR A 83 -10.85 -20.99 29.54
C THR A 83 -11.38 -19.85 28.66
N THR A 84 -10.94 -19.71 27.40
CA THR A 84 -11.34 -18.57 26.54
C THR A 84 -12.80 -18.61 26.07
N CYS A 85 -13.48 -19.76 26.15
CA CYS A 85 -14.84 -19.91 25.65
C CYS A 85 -15.74 -20.47 26.73
N LYS A 86 -16.87 -19.79 26.97
CA LYS A 86 -17.94 -20.26 27.84
C LYS A 86 -18.44 -21.64 27.40
N GLY A 87 -18.72 -22.51 28.36
CA GLY A 87 -19.29 -23.84 28.16
C GLY A 87 -18.38 -24.97 28.65
N THR A 88 -18.81 -26.20 28.40
CA THR A 88 -18.10 -27.39 28.89
C THR A 88 -17.08 -27.88 27.86
N ALA A 89 -15.80 -27.78 28.20
CA ALA A 89 -14.70 -28.38 27.46
C ALA A 89 -14.46 -29.84 27.90
N ILE A 90 -14.03 -30.68 26.97
CA ILE A 90 -13.69 -32.10 27.20
C ILE A 90 -12.18 -32.21 27.25
N VAL A 91 -11.64 -32.79 28.34
CA VAL A 91 -10.21 -32.90 28.57
C VAL A 91 -9.81 -34.34 28.83
N ASP A 92 -8.76 -34.81 28.16
CA ASP A 92 -8.08 -36.08 28.49
C ASP A 92 -6.57 -35.88 28.63
N VAL A 93 -5.92 -36.86 29.26
CA VAL A 93 -4.47 -36.88 29.45
C VAL A 93 -3.89 -38.10 28.75
N VAL A 94 -2.86 -37.87 27.95
CA VAL A 94 -2.14 -38.87 27.17
C VAL A 94 -0.73 -39.04 27.74
N LEU A 95 -0.37 -40.29 28.02
CA LEU A 95 0.89 -40.73 28.58
C LEU A 95 1.73 -41.39 27.49
N TYR A 96 2.94 -40.89 27.26
CA TYR A 96 3.88 -41.47 26.31
C TYR A 96 4.98 -42.20 27.08
N GLY A 97 5.09 -43.51 26.88
CA GLY A 97 6.06 -44.39 27.52
C GLY A 97 7.46 -44.26 26.92
N THR A 98 8.49 -44.52 27.73
CA THR A 98 9.91 -44.49 27.30
C THR A 98 10.25 -45.54 26.23
N SER A 99 9.45 -46.61 26.14
CA SER A 99 9.54 -47.66 25.12
C SER A 99 8.70 -47.38 23.86
N GLY A 100 8.10 -46.18 23.74
CA GLY A 100 7.29 -45.78 22.59
C GLY A 100 5.79 -46.13 22.66
N GLY A 101 5.32 -46.72 23.77
CA GLY A 101 3.89 -46.98 24.00
C GLY A 101 3.08 -45.71 24.32
N VAL A 102 1.78 -45.71 24.02
CA VAL A 102 0.87 -44.58 24.28
C VAL A 102 -0.38 -45.07 25.02
N LEU A 103 -0.75 -44.39 26.11
CA LEU A 103 -1.98 -44.65 26.86
C LEU A 103 -2.74 -43.35 27.10
N SER A 104 -4.07 -43.38 27.01
CA SER A 104 -4.93 -42.24 27.34
C SER A 104 -5.77 -42.56 28.57
N THR A 105 -5.91 -41.56 29.43
CA THR A 105 -6.77 -41.61 30.63
C THR A 105 -8.25 -41.42 30.29
N ALA A 106 -9.14 -41.74 31.21
CA ALA A 106 -10.53 -41.31 31.16
C ALA A 106 -10.63 -39.77 31.13
N LYS A 107 -11.61 -39.27 30.37
CA LYS A 107 -11.85 -37.82 30.24
C LYS A 107 -12.39 -37.21 31.53
N PHE A 108 -12.05 -35.93 31.75
CA PHE A 108 -12.75 -35.04 32.66
C PHE A 108 -13.28 -33.82 31.90
N TYR A 109 -14.13 -33.05 32.55
CA TYR A 109 -14.80 -31.91 31.96
C TYR A 109 -14.33 -30.62 32.63
N LEU A 110 -14.03 -29.59 31.84
CA LEU A 110 -13.72 -28.25 32.32
C LEU A 110 -14.90 -27.34 31.97
N ASN A 111 -15.68 -26.94 32.97
CA ASN A 111 -16.82 -26.05 32.79
C ASN A 111 -16.39 -24.59 32.99
N VAL A 112 -16.59 -23.77 31.96
CA VAL A 112 -16.17 -22.36 31.94
C VAL A 112 -17.40 -21.45 31.97
N ASP A 113 -17.52 -20.66 33.04
CA ASP A 113 -18.58 -19.67 33.23
C ASP A 113 -18.15 -18.25 32.79
N ASP A 114 -19.12 -17.36 32.57
CA ASP A 114 -18.85 -15.96 32.19
C ASP A 114 -18.07 -15.18 33.27
N GLY A 115 -17.23 -14.25 32.80
CA GLY A 115 -16.68 -13.17 33.62
C GLY A 115 -17.76 -12.16 34.01
N ALA A 116 -17.55 -11.41 35.09
CA ALA A 116 -18.54 -10.42 35.57
C ALA A 116 -18.65 -9.16 34.68
N VAL A 117 -17.73 -8.99 33.74
CA VAL A 117 -17.64 -7.84 32.82
C VAL A 117 -17.30 -8.38 31.43
N SER A 118 -17.99 -7.90 30.40
CA SER A 118 -17.75 -8.31 29.01
C SER A 118 -16.52 -7.61 28.44
N GLU A 119 -15.65 -8.33 27.71
CA GLU A 119 -14.54 -7.72 26.96
C GLU A 119 -15.04 -6.72 25.89
N ASP A 120 -16.28 -6.89 25.42
CA ASP A 120 -16.90 -5.97 24.47
C ASP A 120 -17.27 -4.63 25.12
N GLU A 121 -17.59 -4.61 26.42
CA GLU A 121 -17.87 -3.36 27.16
C GLU A 121 -16.59 -2.58 27.50
N ILE A 122 -15.45 -3.28 27.65
CA ILE A 122 -14.15 -2.64 27.92
C ILE A 122 -13.60 -1.95 26.65
N LYS A 123 -13.81 -2.56 25.47
CA LYS A 123 -13.39 -1.98 24.18
C LYS A 123 -14.24 -0.80 23.73
N SER A 124 -15.48 -0.70 24.22
CA SER A 124 -16.39 0.42 23.96
C SER A 124 -16.36 1.49 25.06
N SER A 125 -15.43 1.40 26.01
CA SER A 125 -15.39 2.34 27.13
C SER A 125 -14.74 3.66 26.69
N ASN A 126 -15.31 4.77 27.18
CA ASN A 126 -14.81 6.12 26.89
C ASN A 126 -13.33 6.28 27.28
N GLU A 127 -12.86 5.51 28.27
CA GLU A 127 -11.47 5.47 28.73
C GLU A 127 -10.53 4.80 27.72
N TYR A 128 -10.99 3.77 27.01
CA TYR A 128 -10.22 3.11 25.93
C TYR A 128 -10.13 4.02 24.70
N GLU A 129 -11.22 4.69 24.33
CA GLU A 129 -11.22 5.71 23.27
C GLU A 129 -10.32 6.89 23.65
N SER A 130 -10.40 7.37 24.90
CA SER A 130 -9.55 8.46 25.41
C SER A 130 -8.06 8.10 25.41
N LEU A 131 -7.70 6.84 25.68
CA LEU A 131 -6.31 6.36 25.63
C LEU A 131 -5.79 6.28 24.18
N THR A 132 -6.65 5.83 23.25
CA THR A 132 -6.34 5.74 21.82
C THR A 132 -6.19 7.13 21.20
N ASP A 133 -7.05 8.06 21.58
CA ASP A 133 -6.94 9.48 21.20
C ASP A 133 -5.74 10.17 21.85
N ALA A 134 -5.39 9.85 23.09
CA ALA A 134 -4.18 10.36 23.73
C ALA A 134 -2.91 9.88 23.01
N LEU A 135 -2.85 8.61 22.59
CA LEU A 135 -1.74 8.06 21.79
C LEU A 135 -1.63 8.73 20.41
N ARG A 136 -2.77 9.03 19.76
CA ARG A 136 -2.84 9.76 18.49
C ARG A 136 -2.38 11.22 18.64
N VAL A 137 -2.80 11.91 19.71
CA VAL A 137 -2.39 13.28 20.03
C VAL A 137 -0.89 13.36 20.37
N VAL A 138 -0.31 12.34 21.02
CA VAL A 138 1.13 12.26 21.29
C VAL A 138 1.94 12.08 19.99
N GLY A 139 1.46 11.26 19.06
CA GLY A 139 2.07 11.12 17.72
C GLY A 139 2.07 12.42 16.92
N LEU A 140 0.94 13.12 16.88
CA LEU A 140 0.80 14.44 16.24
C LEU A 140 1.65 15.51 16.95
N SER A 141 1.73 15.45 18.28
CA SER A 141 2.57 16.39 19.07
C SER A 141 4.06 16.19 18.82
N LYS A 142 4.50 14.97 18.48
CA LYS A 142 5.89 14.67 18.09
C LYS A 142 6.24 15.29 16.74
N GLU A 143 5.36 15.19 15.74
CA GLU A 143 5.58 15.85 14.43
C GLU A 143 5.54 17.37 14.53
N VAL A 144 4.66 17.93 15.37
CA VAL A 144 4.63 19.38 15.64
C VAL A 144 5.92 19.83 16.35
N ALA A 145 6.45 19.03 17.28
CA ALA A 145 7.71 19.31 17.97
C ALA A 145 8.94 19.18 17.05
N GLU A 146 8.96 18.18 16.16
CA GLU A 146 10.03 18.01 15.16
C GLU A 146 10.01 19.14 14.11
N THR A 147 8.82 19.59 13.71
CA THR A 147 8.64 20.77 12.85
C THR A 147 9.09 22.04 13.56
N ALA A 148 8.67 22.25 14.81
CA ALA A 148 9.08 23.41 15.62
C ALA A 148 10.59 23.41 15.90
N LEU A 149 11.21 22.25 16.10
CA LEU A 149 12.66 22.09 16.24
C LEU A 149 13.40 22.46 14.95
N THR A 150 12.86 22.06 13.80
CA THR A 150 13.42 22.41 12.49
C THR A 150 13.33 23.90 12.23
N THR A 151 12.17 24.53 12.48
CA THR A 151 12.00 26.00 12.37
C THR A 151 12.86 26.77 13.36
N ALA A 152 13.08 26.25 14.58
CA ALA A 152 13.97 26.85 15.56
C ALA A 152 15.45 26.76 15.16
N ASN A 153 15.87 25.66 14.52
CA ASN A 153 17.22 25.50 13.98
C ASN A 153 17.47 26.45 12.80
N GLU A 154 16.51 26.61 11.89
CA GLU A 154 16.59 27.59 10.78
C GLU A 154 16.66 29.04 11.29
N ALA A 155 15.93 29.35 12.37
CA ALA A 155 16.01 30.65 13.04
C ALA A 155 17.37 30.86 13.75
N LEU A 156 17.98 29.80 14.28
CA LEU A 156 19.31 29.84 14.91
C LEU A 156 20.41 30.09 13.88
N ASP A 157 20.31 29.48 12.70
CA ASP A 157 21.24 29.70 11.58
C ASP A 157 21.16 31.14 11.08
N THR A 158 19.93 31.67 10.92
CA THR A 158 19.69 33.08 10.55
C THR A 158 20.25 34.05 11.60
N ALA A 159 20.11 33.73 12.90
CA ALA A 159 20.69 34.52 13.99
C ALA A 159 22.23 34.43 14.01
N GLY A 160 22.80 33.28 13.65
CA GLY A 160 24.24 33.08 13.48
C GLY A 160 24.83 33.97 12.38
N GLU A 161 24.15 34.07 11.24
CA GLU A 161 24.55 34.98 10.14
C GLU A 161 24.49 36.45 10.57
N ALA A 162 23.46 36.85 11.31
CA ALA A 162 23.32 38.22 11.83
C ALA A 162 24.41 38.56 12.87
N ILE A 163 24.79 37.62 13.74
CA ILE A 163 25.90 37.77 14.70
C ILE A 163 27.25 37.91 13.96
N ALA A 164 27.46 37.13 12.91
CA ALA A 164 28.66 37.24 12.07
C ALA A 164 28.74 38.61 11.36
N GLY A 165 27.62 39.10 10.83
CA GLY A 165 27.54 40.45 10.26
C GLY A 165 27.81 41.58 11.27
N ALA A 166 27.30 41.44 12.51
CA ALA A 166 27.55 42.41 13.57
C ALA A 166 29.01 42.40 14.05
N ALA A 167 29.67 41.24 14.07
CA ALA A 167 31.09 41.11 14.39
C ALA A 167 31.98 41.80 13.34
N GLU A 168 31.64 41.68 12.06
CA GLU A 168 32.35 42.36 10.97
C GLU A 168 32.15 43.88 11.03
N ALA A 169 30.94 44.35 11.32
CA ALA A 169 30.66 45.78 11.53
C ALA A 169 31.44 46.36 12.73
N LYS A 170 31.60 45.60 13.82
CA LYS A 170 32.42 45.99 14.98
C LYS A 170 33.90 46.12 14.60
N LYS A 171 34.42 45.19 13.80
CA LYS A 171 35.81 45.23 13.30
C LYS A 171 36.07 46.46 12.42
N GLN A 172 35.11 46.83 11.58
CA GLN A 172 35.18 48.06 10.77
C GLN A 172 35.13 49.33 11.63
N ALA A 173 34.32 49.34 12.69
CA ALA A 173 34.25 50.47 13.64
C ALA A 173 35.54 50.63 14.48
N GLU A 174 36.18 49.53 14.87
CA GLU A 174 37.47 49.56 15.57
C GLU A 174 38.58 50.13 14.66
N ALA A 175 38.61 49.74 13.38
CA ALA A 175 39.54 50.31 12.40
C ALA A 175 39.33 51.83 12.20
N ALA A 176 38.08 52.29 12.16
CA ALA A 176 37.75 53.71 12.06
C ALA A 176 38.18 54.51 13.31
N ASN A 177 38.03 53.93 14.51
CA ASN A 177 38.47 54.54 15.76
C ASN A 177 40.01 54.66 15.84
N THR A 178 40.75 53.65 15.34
CA THR A 178 42.21 53.74 15.25
C THR A 178 42.65 54.85 14.29
N ALA A 179 42.01 54.99 13.13
CA ALA A 179 42.29 56.08 12.19
C ALA A 179 41.99 57.47 12.80
N ALA A 180 40.92 57.59 13.57
CA ALA A 180 40.57 58.82 14.28
C ALA A 180 41.58 59.19 15.39
N ALA A 181 42.12 58.19 16.11
CA ALA A 181 43.15 58.40 17.12
C ALA A 181 44.48 58.88 16.51
N GLU A 182 44.87 58.33 15.35
CA GLU A 182 46.05 58.73 14.59
C GLU A 182 45.96 60.20 14.14
N ALA A 183 44.78 60.61 13.63
CA ALA A 183 44.50 61.99 13.23
C ALA A 183 44.59 62.97 14.43
N LYS A 184 44.12 62.56 15.62
CA LYS A 184 44.21 63.36 16.85
C LYS A 184 45.66 63.57 17.31
N LYS A 185 46.53 62.57 17.11
CA LYS A 185 47.96 62.65 17.41
C LYS A 185 48.68 63.65 16.48
N GLN A 186 48.35 63.65 15.18
CA GLN A 186 48.88 64.62 14.21
C GLN A 186 48.45 66.06 14.54
N ALA A 187 47.19 66.27 14.97
CA ALA A 187 46.70 67.59 15.40
C ALA A 187 47.40 68.12 16.67
N SER A 188 47.77 67.22 17.59
CA SER A 188 48.48 67.57 18.83
C SER A 188 49.92 68.02 18.57
N ALA A 189 50.59 67.40 17.58
CA ALA A 189 51.92 67.79 17.12
C ALA A 189 51.91 69.18 16.45
N ALA A 190 50.88 69.48 15.64
CA ALA A 190 50.69 70.80 15.04
C ALA A 190 50.46 71.91 16.09
N ASN A 191 49.69 71.61 17.15
CA ASN A 191 49.46 72.55 18.26
C ASN A 191 50.73 72.83 19.09
N THR A 192 51.63 71.86 19.22
CA THR A 192 52.90 72.04 19.92
C THR A 192 53.85 72.92 19.10
N ALA A 193 53.94 72.70 17.79
CA ALA A 193 54.68 73.56 16.86
C ALA A 193 54.14 75.01 16.84
N ALA A 194 52.82 75.18 17.00
CA ALA A 194 52.18 76.49 17.12
C ALA A 194 52.42 77.18 18.49
N ALA A 195 52.62 76.41 19.57
CA ALA A 195 52.92 76.93 20.90
C ALA A 195 54.38 77.40 21.05
N GLU A 196 55.31 76.75 20.36
CA GLU A 196 56.72 77.15 20.32
C GLU A 196 56.95 78.45 19.52
N GLY A 197 56.16 78.65 18.45
CA GLY A 197 56.12 79.92 17.70
C GLY A 197 55.54 81.12 18.48
N LYS A 198 54.88 80.89 19.62
CA LYS A 198 54.25 81.94 20.46
C LYS A 198 55.21 82.60 21.47
N LYS A 199 56.49 82.22 21.53
CA LYS A 199 57.47 82.82 22.45
C LYS A 199 58.20 84.04 21.90
N GLN A 200 57.95 84.45 20.64
CA GLN A 200 58.53 85.66 20.06
C GLN A 200 57.47 86.52 19.38
N ALA A 201 57.22 87.66 20.02
CA ALA A 201 56.84 88.93 19.43
C ALA A 201 55.48 89.02 18.69
N ALA A 202 54.50 89.50 19.46
CA ALA A 202 53.61 90.61 19.14
C ALA A 202 53.67 91.17 17.70
N ALA A 203 52.61 90.90 16.92
CA ALA A 203 51.88 91.94 16.19
C ALA A 203 50.59 91.38 15.56
N ALA A 204 49.52 92.15 15.73
CA ALA A 204 48.38 92.25 14.80
C ALA A 204 47.26 91.19 14.90
N THR A 205 46.48 91.30 15.98
CA THR A 205 45.07 91.78 16.00
C THR A 205 44.14 91.59 14.79
N THR A 206 44.34 90.56 13.96
CA THR A 206 43.31 90.02 13.04
C THR A 206 42.98 88.56 13.40
N ALA A 207 43.91 87.82 14.02
CA ALA A 207 43.69 86.44 14.45
C ALA A 207 42.76 86.28 15.69
N ALA A 208 42.61 87.32 16.51
CA ALA A 208 41.78 87.24 17.73
C ALA A 208 40.26 87.23 17.44
N ALA A 209 39.82 87.85 16.33
CA ALA A 209 38.42 87.86 15.92
C ALA A 209 37.98 86.54 15.26
N GLU A 210 38.86 85.94 14.45
CA GLU A 210 38.69 84.58 13.90
C GLU A 210 38.68 83.52 15.02
N ALA A 211 39.55 83.68 16.03
CA ALA A 211 39.62 82.77 17.18
C ALA A 211 38.37 82.80 18.08
N LYS A 212 37.69 83.96 18.22
CA LYS A 212 36.42 84.06 18.95
C LYS A 212 35.27 83.35 18.20
N LYS A 213 35.22 83.51 16.87
CA LYS A 213 34.22 82.86 16.01
C LYS A 213 34.41 81.34 15.94
N GLN A 214 35.66 80.88 15.95
CA GLN A 214 35.98 79.45 16.04
C GLN A 214 35.80 78.88 17.46
N ALA A 215 35.95 79.68 18.52
CA ALA A 215 35.63 79.27 19.89
C ALA A 215 34.12 79.11 20.13
N GLU A 216 33.28 79.98 19.55
CA GLU A 216 31.82 79.84 19.58
C GLU A 216 31.35 78.61 18.78
N ALA A 217 31.89 78.38 17.58
CA ALA A 217 31.63 77.17 16.80
C ALA A 217 32.17 75.89 17.47
N ALA A 218 33.30 75.95 18.17
CA ALA A 218 33.83 74.84 18.96
C ALA A 218 33.01 74.59 20.23
N THR A 219 32.39 75.61 20.82
CA THR A 219 31.48 75.49 21.97
C THR A 219 30.14 74.89 21.56
N GLU A 220 29.58 75.28 20.42
CA GLU A 220 28.40 74.63 19.84
C GLU A 220 28.70 73.16 19.45
N LYS A 221 29.86 72.89 18.87
CA LYS A 221 30.28 71.52 18.53
C LYS A 221 30.58 70.68 19.76
N ALA A 222 31.16 71.26 20.82
CA ALA A 222 31.37 70.59 22.11
C ALA A 222 30.03 70.34 22.84
N THR A 223 29.07 71.25 22.73
CA THR A 223 27.72 71.08 23.28
C THR A 223 26.96 70.01 22.50
N ALA A 224 27.09 69.97 21.17
CA ALA A 224 26.52 68.91 20.33
C ALA A 224 27.17 67.54 20.60
N VAL A 225 28.49 67.48 20.81
CA VAL A 225 29.21 66.25 21.19
C VAL A 225 28.84 65.81 22.62
N ASN A 226 28.69 66.72 23.57
CA ASN A 226 28.27 66.38 24.93
C ASN A 226 26.79 65.95 24.98
N ASN A 227 25.92 66.57 24.18
CA ASN A 227 24.53 66.12 24.03
C ASN A 227 24.44 64.78 23.30
N ALA A 228 25.29 64.54 22.30
CA ALA A 228 25.40 63.24 21.63
C ALA A 228 26.01 62.16 22.56
N ALA A 229 26.98 62.52 23.40
CA ALA A 229 27.54 61.63 24.42
C ALA A 229 26.51 61.31 25.50
N ALA A 230 25.77 62.29 26.02
CA ALA A 230 24.70 62.08 26.98
C ALA A 230 23.51 61.30 26.39
N ALA A 231 23.20 61.50 25.10
CA ALA A 231 22.22 60.69 24.37
C ALA A 231 22.72 59.25 24.17
N ALA A 232 23.99 59.07 23.80
CA ALA A 232 24.62 57.74 23.69
C ALA A 232 24.71 57.03 25.04
N GLU A 233 24.93 57.75 26.13
CA GLU A 233 24.99 57.20 27.49
C GLU A 233 23.60 56.84 28.03
N LYS A 234 22.56 57.64 27.70
CA LYS A 234 21.15 57.27 27.91
C LYS A 234 20.76 56.05 27.08
N GLN A 235 21.22 55.97 25.84
CA GLN A 235 20.92 54.86 24.94
C GLN A 235 21.69 53.59 25.33
N ALA A 236 22.91 53.71 25.86
CA ALA A 236 23.67 52.63 26.47
C ALA A 236 23.04 52.15 27.79
N THR A 237 22.51 53.07 28.60
CA THR A 237 21.77 52.73 29.84
C THR A 237 20.44 52.04 29.52
N ALA A 238 19.72 52.50 28.49
CA ALA A 238 18.52 51.86 27.99
C ALA A 238 18.82 50.48 27.37
N ALA A 239 19.92 50.35 26.63
CA ALA A 239 20.38 49.08 26.06
C ALA A 239 20.83 48.10 27.16
N ASN A 240 21.52 48.55 28.21
CA ASN A 240 21.89 47.71 29.35
C ASN A 240 20.66 47.29 30.17
N SER A 241 19.67 48.17 30.32
CA SER A 241 18.40 47.84 30.99
C SER A 241 17.59 46.85 30.16
N ALA A 242 17.56 47.00 28.83
CA ALA A 242 16.93 46.05 27.91
C ALA A 242 17.68 44.70 27.88
N ALA A 243 19.01 44.70 27.94
CA ALA A 243 19.83 43.48 28.02
C ALA A 243 19.65 42.75 29.36
N THR A 244 19.46 43.49 30.45
CA THR A 244 19.14 42.92 31.77
C THR A 244 17.74 42.30 31.76
N ALA A 245 16.74 43.01 31.23
CA ALA A 245 15.38 42.49 31.08
C ALA A 245 15.31 41.28 30.14
N ALA A 246 16.08 41.27 29.05
CA ALA A 246 16.21 40.13 28.14
C ALA A 246 16.90 38.93 28.80
N ASN A 247 17.91 39.16 29.65
CA ASN A 247 18.56 38.11 30.42
C ASN A 247 17.66 37.51 31.53
N GLU A 248 16.82 38.33 32.18
CA GLU A 248 15.80 37.84 33.11
C GLU A 248 14.68 37.06 32.40
N ALA A 249 14.23 37.53 31.23
CA ALA A 249 13.27 36.80 30.39
C ALA A 249 13.87 35.48 29.90
N ARG A 250 15.15 35.46 29.53
CA ARG A 250 15.91 34.23 29.19
C ARG A 250 16.01 33.29 30.38
N GLY A 251 16.30 33.80 31.58
CA GLY A 251 16.33 32.98 32.81
C GLY A 251 14.98 32.34 33.14
N LYS A 252 13.88 33.08 32.98
CA LYS A 252 12.51 32.56 33.15
C LYS A 252 12.14 31.55 32.06
N ALA A 253 12.57 31.78 30.82
CA ALA A 253 12.36 30.85 29.71
C ALA A 253 13.19 29.55 29.87
N VAL A 254 14.43 29.64 30.36
CA VAL A 254 15.28 28.47 30.67
C VAL A 254 14.71 27.66 31.84
N ALA A 255 14.21 28.32 32.90
CA ALA A 255 13.56 27.64 34.02
C ALA A 255 12.23 26.97 33.61
N ALA A 256 11.45 27.63 32.74
CA ALA A 256 10.24 27.03 32.15
C ALA A 256 10.58 25.85 31.23
N ALA A 257 11.65 25.95 30.42
CA ALA A 257 12.13 24.86 29.58
C ALA A 257 12.65 23.67 30.42
N GLN A 258 13.39 23.92 31.51
CA GLN A 258 13.83 22.87 32.44
C GLN A 258 12.65 22.18 33.14
N SER A 259 11.64 22.94 33.59
CA SER A 259 10.40 22.37 34.16
C SER A 259 9.62 21.53 33.15
N VAL A 260 9.61 21.92 31.88
CA VAL A 260 8.98 21.16 30.79
C VAL A 260 9.79 19.90 30.45
N THR A 261 11.13 19.96 30.48
CA THR A 261 12.03 18.81 30.31
C THR A 261 11.88 17.80 31.44
N GLU A 262 11.82 18.24 32.70
CA GLU A 262 11.64 17.35 33.87
C GLU A 262 10.24 16.71 33.89
N GLN A 263 9.19 17.45 33.50
CA GLN A 263 7.83 16.90 33.37
C GLN A 263 7.69 15.95 32.18
N SER A 264 8.39 16.19 31.08
CA SER A 264 8.40 15.30 29.91
C SER A 264 9.25 14.05 30.14
N GLU A 265 10.37 14.13 30.88
CA GLU A 265 11.11 12.94 31.34
C GLU A 265 10.29 12.10 32.33
N LYS A 266 9.55 12.73 33.25
CA LYS A 266 8.63 12.01 34.14
C LYS A 266 7.49 11.34 33.36
N ALA A 267 6.87 12.04 32.41
CA ALA A 267 5.82 11.48 31.56
C ALA A 267 6.34 10.33 30.67
N VAL A 268 7.55 10.46 30.11
CA VAL A 268 8.21 9.38 29.34
C VAL A 268 8.55 8.18 30.22
N ASN A 269 8.94 8.39 31.48
CA ASN A 269 9.21 7.30 32.42
C ASN A 269 7.92 6.63 32.92
N ASP A 270 6.84 7.38 33.13
CA ASP A 270 5.52 6.85 33.48
C ASP A 270 4.92 6.05 32.29
N VAL A 271 5.10 6.51 31.04
CA VAL A 271 4.74 5.77 29.81
C VAL A 271 5.64 4.55 29.58
N LYS A 272 6.93 4.61 29.91
CA LYS A 272 7.84 3.45 29.87
C LYS A 272 7.50 2.41 30.94
N ALA A 273 7.08 2.83 32.13
CA ALA A 273 6.66 1.94 33.21
C ALA A 273 5.33 1.24 32.85
N ALA A 274 4.34 1.99 32.36
CA ALA A 274 3.08 1.43 31.85
C ALA A 274 3.28 0.56 30.60
N GLY A 275 4.21 0.94 29.71
CA GLY A 275 4.62 0.18 28.54
C GLY A 275 5.41 -1.09 28.87
N ALA A 276 6.16 -1.12 29.97
CA ALA A 276 6.86 -2.31 30.46
C ALA A 276 5.90 -3.31 31.12
N GLU A 277 4.86 -2.84 31.82
CA GLU A 277 3.75 -3.68 32.30
C GLU A 277 2.88 -4.23 31.16
N ALA A 278 2.58 -3.41 30.13
CA ALA A 278 1.86 -3.85 28.93
C ALA A 278 2.71 -4.82 28.06
N ALA A 279 4.01 -4.58 27.93
CA ALA A 279 4.92 -5.45 27.17
C ALA A 279 5.25 -6.77 27.88
N GLN A 280 5.09 -6.87 29.20
CA GLN A 280 5.14 -8.16 29.90
C GLN A 280 3.90 -9.03 29.62
N ASN A 281 2.74 -8.42 29.33
CA ASN A 281 1.50 -9.13 28.98
C ASN A 281 1.35 -9.47 27.48
N LEU A 282 2.24 -8.96 26.61
CA LEU A 282 2.18 -9.12 25.15
C LEU A 282 3.38 -9.85 24.54
N LYS A 283 4.17 -10.60 25.33
CA LYS A 283 5.13 -11.54 24.75
C LYS A 283 4.40 -12.76 24.19
N GLY A 284 4.00 -12.66 22.92
CA GLY A 284 3.49 -13.82 22.19
C GLY A 284 3.19 -13.62 20.71
N TYR A 285 2.78 -12.42 20.28
CA TYR A 285 2.29 -12.25 18.91
C TYR A 285 3.27 -11.51 17.99
N THR A 286 3.52 -12.06 16.81
CA THR A 286 4.25 -11.39 15.74
C THR A 286 3.37 -10.33 15.05
N LYS A 287 4.01 -9.48 14.24
CA LYS A 287 3.34 -8.43 13.46
C LYS A 287 2.29 -9.01 12.51
N GLU A 288 2.52 -10.22 11.98
CA GLU A 288 1.60 -10.94 11.11
C GLU A 288 0.37 -11.44 11.88
N GLU A 289 0.53 -11.89 13.12
CA GLU A 289 -0.56 -12.37 13.97
C GLU A 289 -1.48 -11.22 14.43
N THR A 290 -0.91 -10.04 14.67
CA THR A 290 -1.69 -8.81 14.95
C THR A 290 -2.56 -8.41 13.76
N ASN A 291 -2.03 -8.53 12.53
CA ASN A 291 -2.78 -8.26 11.30
C ASN A 291 -3.83 -9.34 11.00
N ALA A 292 -3.55 -10.61 11.33
CA ALA A 292 -4.52 -11.69 11.24
C ALA A 292 -5.70 -11.50 12.22
N LEU A 293 -5.44 -10.98 13.43
CA LEU A 293 -6.48 -10.66 14.41
C LEU A 293 -7.36 -9.48 13.99
N LEU A 294 -6.80 -8.45 13.37
CA LEU A 294 -7.56 -7.33 12.78
C LEU A 294 -8.45 -7.79 11.60
N ARG A 295 -7.96 -8.73 10.78
CA ARG A 295 -8.74 -9.38 9.70
C ARG A 295 -9.85 -10.27 10.23
N ALA A 296 -9.59 -11.03 11.31
CA ALA A 296 -10.58 -11.90 11.95
C ALA A 296 -11.66 -11.12 12.70
N ALA A 297 -11.38 -9.88 13.12
CA ALA A 297 -12.31 -9.05 13.87
C ALA A 297 -13.41 -8.39 13.02
N GLY A 298 -13.35 -8.45 11.68
CA GLY A 298 -14.45 -8.00 10.81
C GLY A 298 -14.94 -6.56 11.07
N VAL A 299 -14.05 -5.66 11.51
CA VAL A 299 -14.42 -4.31 11.93
C VAL A 299 -14.76 -3.47 10.69
N HIS A 300 -16.03 -3.49 10.29
CA HIS A 300 -16.54 -2.89 9.06
C HIS A 300 -16.98 -1.41 9.17
N THR A 301 -16.85 -0.77 10.33
CA THR A 301 -17.18 0.66 10.48
C THR A 301 -16.37 1.28 11.62
N GLN A 302 -15.29 2.00 11.30
CA GLN A 302 -14.72 2.99 12.22
C GLN A 302 -15.21 4.36 11.81
N VAL A 303 -16.17 4.92 12.55
CA VAL A 303 -16.47 6.36 12.48
C VAL A 303 -15.17 7.10 12.83
N GLY A 304 -14.68 7.94 11.92
CA GLY A 304 -13.41 8.67 12.11
C GLY A 304 -12.17 8.08 11.42
N ALA A 305 -12.32 7.05 10.58
CA ALA A 305 -11.23 6.62 9.69
C ALA A 305 -10.80 7.77 8.75
N PRO A 306 -9.49 7.94 8.46
CA PRO A 306 -9.02 8.99 7.56
C PRO A 306 -9.69 8.90 6.17
N ILE A 307 -9.90 10.05 5.56
CA ILE A 307 -10.33 10.16 4.17
C ILE A 307 -9.09 10.40 3.32
N TYR A 308 -8.94 9.65 2.25
CA TYR A 308 -7.86 9.76 1.28
C TYR A 308 -8.44 10.28 -0.03
N GLY A 309 -7.98 11.42 -0.50
CA GLY A 309 -8.57 12.06 -1.67
C GLY A 309 -7.57 12.45 -2.75
N VAL A 310 -8.12 12.69 -3.93
CA VAL A 310 -7.47 13.37 -5.04
C VAL A 310 -8.47 14.30 -5.73
N LYS A 311 -7.97 15.36 -6.37
CA LYS A 311 -8.77 16.24 -7.24
C LYS A 311 -8.02 16.62 -8.51
N ARG A 312 -8.74 16.97 -9.56
CA ARG A 312 -8.16 17.62 -10.76
C ARG A 312 -9.13 18.61 -11.37
N VAL A 313 -8.60 19.57 -12.13
CA VAL A 313 -9.42 20.47 -12.95
C VAL A 313 -10.00 19.67 -14.12
N TRP A 314 -11.33 19.66 -14.28
CA TRP A 314 -12.02 18.82 -15.27
C TRP A 314 -12.62 19.60 -16.44
N ASN A 315 -12.85 20.90 -16.26
CA ASN A 315 -13.62 21.75 -17.16
C ASN A 315 -12.74 22.57 -18.13
N THR A 316 -11.55 22.08 -18.48
CA THR A 316 -10.62 22.76 -19.40
C THR A 316 -10.34 21.92 -20.65
N ALA A 317 -9.81 22.56 -21.70
CA ALA A 317 -9.41 21.87 -22.93
C ALA A 317 -8.20 20.93 -22.74
N ASN A 318 -7.47 21.06 -21.63
CA ASN A 318 -6.28 20.28 -21.30
C ASN A 318 -6.41 19.71 -19.88
N VAL A 319 -7.32 18.76 -19.71
CA VAL A 319 -7.46 17.98 -18.48
C VAL A 319 -6.14 17.23 -18.22
N SER A 320 -5.59 17.35 -17.02
CA SER A 320 -4.34 16.70 -16.60
C SER A 320 -4.54 15.21 -16.34
N ASP A 321 -3.52 14.40 -16.65
CA ASP A 321 -3.45 12.99 -16.25
C ASP A 321 -2.98 12.79 -14.80
N THR A 322 -2.38 13.82 -14.21
CA THR A 322 -1.96 13.85 -12.82
C THR A 322 -2.98 14.64 -12.00
N TRP A 323 -3.42 14.04 -10.89
CA TRP A 323 -4.33 14.60 -9.92
C TRP A 323 -3.54 15.15 -8.72
N GLU A 324 -4.09 16.17 -8.07
CA GLU A 324 -3.57 16.72 -6.82
C GLU A 324 -4.09 15.88 -5.66
N ARG A 325 -3.20 15.42 -4.77
CA ARG A 325 -3.61 14.70 -3.55
C ARG A 325 -4.29 15.64 -2.56
N THR A 326 -5.34 15.16 -1.90
CA THR A 326 -6.09 15.89 -0.87
C THR A 326 -6.28 15.03 0.38
N ASP A 327 -6.79 15.64 1.44
CA ASP A 327 -7.11 14.94 2.70
C ASP A 327 -5.87 14.22 3.27
N ALA A 328 -6.02 13.01 3.82
CA ALA A 328 -4.91 12.24 4.37
C ALA A 328 -3.92 11.72 3.31
N SER A 329 -4.22 11.88 2.01
CA SER A 329 -3.29 11.54 0.93
C SER A 329 -2.16 12.56 0.79
N VAL A 330 -2.29 13.78 1.33
CA VAL A 330 -1.26 14.81 1.20
C VAL A 330 0.05 14.34 1.83
N GLY A 331 1.14 14.41 1.07
CA GLY A 331 2.47 13.97 1.51
C GLY A 331 2.72 12.45 1.40
N MET A 332 1.71 11.64 1.09
CA MET A 332 1.90 10.20 0.90
C MET A 332 2.60 9.86 -0.43
N GLU A 333 3.50 8.89 -0.38
CA GLU A 333 4.21 8.35 -1.54
C GLU A 333 3.66 7.00 -1.97
N ALA A 334 3.64 6.77 -3.30
CA ALA A 334 3.30 5.50 -3.92
C ALA A 334 4.25 5.25 -5.09
N ASN A 335 5.40 4.66 -4.79
CA ASN A 335 6.43 4.31 -5.76
C ASN A 335 6.44 2.78 -5.97
N PRO A 336 6.39 2.31 -7.23
CA PRO A 336 6.37 0.89 -7.56
C PRO A 336 7.73 0.21 -7.32
N THR A 337 7.71 -1.10 -7.11
CA THR A 337 8.90 -1.95 -7.07
C THR A 337 9.33 -2.32 -8.49
N ILE A 338 10.58 -2.03 -8.85
CA ILE A 338 11.12 -2.32 -10.19
C ILE A 338 12.34 -3.24 -10.05
N GLY A 339 12.19 -4.49 -10.49
CA GLY A 339 13.20 -5.52 -10.31
C GLY A 339 13.53 -5.72 -8.84
N THR A 340 14.80 -5.52 -8.47
CA THR A 340 15.26 -5.61 -7.08
C THR A 340 15.11 -4.31 -6.30
N LYS A 341 14.75 -3.20 -6.96
CA LYS A 341 14.56 -1.89 -6.29
C LYS A 341 13.16 -1.82 -5.70
N ILE A 342 13.07 -2.01 -4.38
CA ILE A 342 11.82 -1.88 -3.62
C ILE A 342 11.37 -0.41 -3.64
N GLY A 343 10.13 -0.18 -4.06
CA GLY A 343 9.50 1.14 -4.02
C GLY A 343 8.93 1.46 -2.63
N LYS A 344 8.92 2.75 -2.27
CA LYS A 344 8.24 3.24 -1.06
C LYS A 344 6.75 3.41 -1.36
N ASP A 345 5.89 2.81 -0.54
CA ASP A 345 4.44 2.88 -0.70
C ASP A 345 3.76 3.03 0.66
N ASP A 346 3.35 4.24 0.99
CA ASP A 346 2.72 4.57 2.26
C ASP A 346 1.27 4.04 2.32
N PHE A 347 0.62 3.88 1.16
CA PHE A 347 -0.76 3.37 1.08
C PHE A 347 -0.86 1.92 1.52
N SER A 348 0.17 1.10 1.28
CA SER A 348 0.21 -0.30 1.73
C SER A 348 0.04 -0.51 3.24
N TYR A 349 0.15 0.55 4.05
CA TYR A 349 0.03 0.50 5.51
C TYR A 349 -1.29 1.08 6.05
N VAL A 350 -2.18 1.56 5.19
CA VAL A 350 -3.46 2.17 5.59
C VAL A 350 -4.65 1.52 4.89
N MET A 351 -5.79 1.49 5.56
CA MET A 351 -7.01 0.94 4.96
C MET A 351 -7.60 1.93 3.93
N PRO A 352 -8.21 1.44 2.84
CA PRO A 352 -8.46 0.02 2.54
C PRO A 352 -7.27 -0.74 1.94
N TRP A 353 -6.22 -0.07 1.44
CA TRP A 353 -5.12 -0.72 0.71
C TRP A 353 -4.37 -1.79 1.52
N ALA A 354 -4.15 -1.59 2.83
CA ALA A 354 -3.53 -2.57 3.72
C ALA A 354 -4.34 -3.88 3.87
N GLY A 355 -5.65 -3.84 3.56
CA GLY A 355 -6.52 -5.00 3.56
C GLY A 355 -6.52 -5.77 2.24
N ILE A 356 -5.88 -5.26 1.18
CA ILE A 356 -5.78 -5.96 -0.11
C ILE A 356 -4.74 -7.07 0.02
N VAL A 357 -5.17 -8.32 -0.16
CA VAL A 357 -4.29 -9.48 0.04
C VAL A 357 -4.69 -10.64 -0.85
N SER A 358 -3.71 -11.33 -1.44
CA SER A 358 -3.95 -12.57 -2.18
C SER A 358 -3.96 -13.80 -1.28
N LYS A 359 -4.83 -14.75 -1.61
CA LYS A 359 -4.96 -16.04 -0.95
C LYS A 359 -5.06 -17.16 -1.96
N CYS A 360 -4.53 -18.32 -1.58
CA CYS A 360 -4.79 -19.58 -2.25
C CYS A 360 -6.12 -20.15 -1.73
N CYS A 361 -6.97 -20.61 -2.64
CA CYS A 361 -8.23 -21.26 -2.37
C CYS A 361 -8.22 -22.67 -2.98
N ASP A 362 -8.82 -23.62 -2.28
CA ASP A 362 -9.06 -24.94 -2.81
C ASP A 362 -9.91 -24.86 -4.09
N LEU A 363 -9.57 -25.69 -5.07
CA LEU A 363 -10.12 -25.58 -6.43
C LEU A 363 -11.58 -26.00 -6.50
N ASP A 364 -12.05 -26.86 -5.60
CA ASP A 364 -13.37 -27.47 -5.67
C ASP A 364 -14.31 -26.91 -4.60
N THR A 365 -13.81 -26.71 -3.38
CA THR A 365 -14.59 -26.15 -2.27
C THR A 365 -14.56 -24.62 -2.24
N GLY A 366 -13.52 -24.00 -2.80
CA GLY A 366 -13.31 -22.55 -2.72
C GLY A 366 -12.90 -22.04 -1.33
N GLU A 367 -12.59 -22.95 -0.39
CA GLU A 367 -12.10 -22.62 0.95
C GLU A 367 -10.69 -22.04 0.90
N THR A 368 -10.41 -21.08 1.77
CA THR A 368 -9.06 -20.48 1.89
C THR A 368 -8.08 -21.53 2.45
N ILE A 369 -6.99 -21.76 1.71
CA ILE A 369 -5.89 -22.63 2.13
C ILE A 369 -4.83 -21.85 2.90
N ALA A 370 -4.37 -20.73 2.34
CA ALA A 370 -3.32 -19.90 2.93
C ALA A 370 -3.31 -18.51 2.26
N TYR A 371 -2.96 -17.48 3.02
CA TYR A 371 -2.66 -16.16 2.48
C TYR A 371 -1.21 -16.08 1.99
N ILE A 372 -0.95 -15.14 1.08
CA ILE A 372 0.41 -14.89 0.60
C ILE A 372 1.35 -14.56 1.77
N GLY A 373 2.46 -15.30 1.86
CA GLY A 373 3.42 -15.22 2.97
C GLY A 373 3.20 -16.25 4.09
N GLU A 374 2.06 -16.94 4.12
CA GLU A 374 1.81 -18.03 5.07
C GLU A 374 2.31 -19.39 4.56
N PRO A 375 2.67 -20.34 5.46
CA PRO A 375 2.97 -21.70 5.07
C PRO A 375 1.81 -22.35 4.31
N GLY A 376 2.10 -23.00 3.19
CA GLY A 376 1.08 -23.64 2.35
C GLY A 376 0.54 -22.78 1.22
N TYR A 377 0.93 -21.49 1.13
CA TYR A 377 0.67 -20.69 -0.06
C TYR A 377 1.46 -21.22 -1.25
N ASP A 378 0.74 -21.76 -2.24
CA ASP A 378 1.31 -22.27 -3.48
C ASP A 378 0.42 -21.85 -4.66
N PRO A 379 0.80 -20.78 -5.38
CA PRO A 379 -0.03 -20.22 -6.45
C PRO A 379 -0.04 -21.09 -7.71
N THR A 380 0.80 -22.12 -7.78
CA THR A 380 0.86 -23.06 -8.91
C THR A 380 -0.07 -24.27 -8.72
N LYS A 381 -0.44 -24.55 -7.46
CA LYS A 381 -1.29 -25.69 -7.08
C LYS A 381 -2.75 -25.30 -6.84
N TYR A 382 -2.99 -24.10 -6.31
CA TYR A 382 -4.32 -23.64 -5.90
C TYR A 382 -4.79 -22.44 -6.72
N MET A 383 -6.11 -22.18 -6.72
CA MET A 383 -6.65 -20.95 -7.31
C MET A 383 -6.27 -19.77 -6.43
N VAL A 384 -5.85 -18.66 -7.03
CA VAL A 384 -5.41 -17.47 -6.30
C VAL A 384 -6.38 -16.32 -6.54
N LEU A 385 -7.02 -15.88 -5.46
CA LEU A 385 -7.89 -14.72 -5.45
C LEU A 385 -7.26 -13.63 -4.60
N THR A 386 -7.38 -12.38 -5.05
CA THR A 386 -7.06 -11.19 -4.28
C THR A 386 -8.33 -10.64 -3.67
N GLU A 387 -8.36 -10.58 -2.34
CA GLU A 387 -9.42 -9.96 -1.57
C GLU A 387 -9.26 -8.44 -1.61
N TYR A 388 -10.35 -7.74 -1.90
CA TYR A 388 -10.47 -6.29 -1.78
C TYR A 388 -11.47 -6.00 -0.66
N PRO A 389 -11.05 -5.32 0.42
CA PRO A 389 -11.95 -5.00 1.51
C PRO A 389 -13.00 -3.98 1.05
N GLY A 390 -14.16 -3.98 1.69
CA GLY A 390 -15.18 -2.96 1.44
C GLY A 390 -14.70 -1.59 1.94
N TYR A 391 -15.12 -0.53 1.27
CA TYR A 391 -14.73 0.84 1.58
C TYR A 391 -15.78 1.85 1.10
N TYR A 392 -15.72 3.07 1.61
CA TYR A 392 -16.60 4.17 1.22
C TYR A 392 -15.93 5.02 0.16
N LEU A 393 -16.66 5.30 -0.93
CA LEU A 393 -16.21 6.11 -2.06
C LEU A 393 -17.15 7.30 -2.25
N LYS A 394 -16.58 8.49 -2.45
CA LYS A 394 -17.30 9.66 -2.93
C LYS A 394 -16.60 10.23 -4.15
N ARG A 395 -17.35 10.40 -5.24
CA ARG A 395 -16.91 11.12 -6.44
C ARG A 395 -17.90 12.22 -6.75
N TRP A 396 -17.42 13.43 -7.00
CA TRP A 396 -18.26 14.58 -7.29
C TRP A 396 -17.50 15.66 -8.06
N ARG A 397 -18.23 16.62 -8.60
CA ARG A 397 -17.68 17.77 -9.34
C ARG A 397 -18.25 19.07 -8.77
N ASP A 398 -17.40 20.07 -8.61
CA ASP A 398 -17.82 21.48 -8.54
C ASP A 398 -17.56 22.17 -9.89
N ASP A 399 -17.71 23.50 -9.91
CA ASP A 399 -17.49 24.35 -11.09
C ASP A 399 -16.06 24.28 -11.65
N THR A 400 -15.08 23.73 -10.93
CA THR A 400 -13.66 23.70 -11.31
C THR A 400 -13.06 22.29 -11.23
N TYR A 401 -13.30 21.59 -10.13
CA TYR A 401 -12.62 20.36 -9.76
C TYR A 401 -13.55 19.15 -9.75
N GLU A 402 -12.98 18.03 -10.17
CA GLU A 402 -13.51 16.70 -9.93
C GLU A 402 -12.73 16.10 -8.77
N TYR A 403 -13.44 15.51 -7.82
CA TYR A 403 -12.88 14.91 -6.61
C TYR A 403 -13.19 13.43 -6.57
N VAL A 404 -12.24 12.65 -6.05
CA VAL A 404 -12.42 11.25 -5.67
C VAL A 404 -11.87 11.07 -4.26
N GLN A 405 -12.69 10.54 -3.36
CA GLN A 405 -12.35 10.35 -1.95
C GLN A 405 -12.69 8.92 -1.51
N ILE A 406 -11.78 8.29 -0.76
CA ILE A 406 -11.89 6.91 -0.27
C ILE A 406 -11.65 6.89 1.24
N SER A 407 -12.44 6.12 1.98
CA SER A 407 -12.17 5.82 3.39
C SER A 407 -12.61 4.41 3.76
N ALA A 408 -11.98 3.81 4.76
CA ALA A 408 -12.46 2.58 5.37
C ALA A 408 -13.69 2.81 6.28
N GLY A 409 -13.92 4.06 6.69
CA GLY A 409 -15.07 4.47 7.51
C GLY A 409 -16.10 5.25 6.71
N ALA A 410 -17.34 5.25 7.18
CA ALA A 410 -18.41 6.02 6.57
C ALA A 410 -18.14 7.52 6.68
N PHE A 411 -18.44 8.28 5.62
CA PHE A 411 -18.40 9.73 5.62
C PHE A 411 -19.50 10.31 4.72
N ASP A 412 -19.81 11.59 4.93
CA ASP A 412 -20.97 12.24 4.32
C ASP A 412 -20.97 12.17 2.79
N GLY A 413 -22.08 11.69 2.22
CA GLY A 413 -22.28 11.54 0.78
C GLY A 413 -21.45 10.43 0.10
N ALA A 414 -20.76 9.59 0.86
CA ALA A 414 -20.03 8.45 0.30
C ALA A 414 -20.94 7.22 0.10
N VAL A 415 -20.70 6.48 -0.97
CA VAL A 415 -21.35 5.19 -1.26
C VAL A 415 -20.45 4.07 -0.75
N TYR A 416 -21.04 3.07 -0.09
CA TYR A 416 -20.32 1.88 0.33
C TYR A 416 -20.09 0.94 -0.86
N ILE A 417 -18.84 0.50 -1.03
CA ILE A 417 -18.42 -0.52 -1.97
C ILE A 417 -18.26 -1.82 -1.20
N GLU A 418 -19.10 -2.80 -1.52
CA GLU A 418 -19.05 -4.13 -0.93
C GLU A 418 -17.70 -4.82 -1.23
N PRO A 419 -17.15 -5.61 -0.29
CA PRO A 419 -15.93 -6.37 -0.54
C PRO A 419 -16.10 -7.34 -1.70
N TRP A 420 -15.02 -7.59 -2.43
CA TRP A 420 -15.02 -8.55 -3.53
C TRP A 420 -13.69 -9.28 -3.62
N GLU A 421 -13.70 -10.39 -4.34
CA GLU A 421 -12.51 -11.17 -4.64
C GLU A 421 -12.31 -11.17 -6.15
N TRP A 422 -11.07 -10.91 -6.57
CA TRP A 422 -10.71 -10.87 -7.98
C TRP A 422 -9.56 -11.83 -8.23
N GLY A 423 -9.59 -12.62 -9.30
CA GLY A 423 -8.47 -13.45 -9.71
C GLY A 423 -7.17 -12.65 -9.73
N ARG A 424 -6.13 -13.12 -9.01
CA ARG A 424 -4.81 -12.48 -9.01
C ARG A 424 -4.22 -12.43 -10.42
N TYR A 425 -4.55 -13.41 -11.24
CA TYR A 425 -4.16 -13.53 -12.63
C TYR A 425 -5.40 -13.53 -13.55
N PRO A 426 -5.24 -13.23 -14.85
CA PRO A 426 -6.29 -13.43 -15.83
C PRO A 426 -6.77 -14.88 -15.86
N SER A 427 -8.02 -15.09 -16.27
CA SER A 427 -8.64 -16.41 -16.22
C SER A 427 -7.92 -17.40 -17.14
N SER A 428 -7.52 -18.54 -16.59
CA SER A 428 -7.07 -19.72 -17.31
C SER A 428 -8.14 -20.80 -17.32
N LEU A 429 -8.12 -21.69 -18.31
CA LEU A 429 -9.03 -22.82 -18.39
C LEU A 429 -8.45 -24.03 -17.64
N MET A 430 -9.24 -24.64 -16.77
CA MET A 430 -8.94 -25.94 -16.18
C MET A 430 -10.18 -26.83 -16.22
N GLY A 431 -10.10 -27.90 -17.02
CA GLY A 431 -11.28 -28.69 -17.38
C GLY A 431 -12.29 -27.80 -18.10
N SER A 432 -13.47 -27.61 -17.50
CA SER A 432 -14.54 -26.73 -18.03
C SER A 432 -14.68 -25.40 -17.28
N LYS A 433 -13.91 -25.17 -16.22
CA LYS A 433 -14.03 -23.97 -15.36
C LYS A 433 -12.87 -23.00 -15.55
N HIS A 434 -13.14 -21.72 -15.35
CA HIS A 434 -12.11 -20.70 -15.23
C HIS A 434 -11.49 -20.75 -13.83
N VAL A 435 -10.18 -20.60 -13.79
CA VAL A 435 -9.37 -20.48 -12.57
C VAL A 435 -8.38 -19.35 -12.73
N SER A 436 -7.89 -18.81 -11.62
CA SER A 436 -6.78 -17.86 -11.60
C SER A 436 -5.58 -18.52 -10.94
N MET A 437 -4.51 -18.82 -11.69
CA MET A 437 -3.37 -19.61 -11.18
C MET A 437 -2.05 -19.18 -11.82
N SER A 438 -0.96 -19.28 -11.06
CA SER A 438 0.40 -19.14 -11.57
C SER A 438 0.80 -20.33 -12.43
N GLY A 439 1.64 -20.10 -13.44
CA GLY A 439 2.12 -21.14 -14.36
C GLY A 439 1.08 -21.63 -15.36
N LYS A 440 -0.01 -20.87 -15.58
CA LYS A 440 -1.04 -21.18 -16.58
C LYS A 440 -1.12 -20.09 -17.64
N HIS A 441 -1.35 -20.49 -18.89
CA HIS A 441 -1.65 -19.55 -19.95
C HIS A 441 -3.08 -19.01 -19.81
N PRO A 442 -3.31 -17.71 -20.04
CA PRO A 442 -4.65 -17.15 -20.08
C PRO A 442 -5.50 -17.82 -21.15
N ASP A 443 -6.77 -18.02 -20.83
CA ASP A 443 -7.75 -18.54 -21.78
C ASP A 443 -8.18 -17.39 -22.71
N CYS A 444 -7.92 -17.55 -24.00
CA CYS A 444 -8.12 -16.52 -25.01
C CYS A 444 -8.77 -17.08 -26.28
N ARG A 445 -9.14 -16.20 -27.22
CA ARG A 445 -9.93 -16.55 -28.43
C ARG A 445 -11.31 -17.10 -28.06
N ILE A 446 -11.92 -16.48 -27.07
CA ILE A 446 -13.21 -16.88 -26.51
C ILE A 446 -14.18 -15.71 -26.54
N THR A 447 -15.47 -16.02 -26.61
CA THR A 447 -16.55 -15.02 -26.57
C THR A 447 -16.87 -14.63 -25.13
N ARG A 448 -17.57 -13.50 -24.95
CA ARG A 448 -18.03 -13.06 -23.62
C ARG A 448 -18.93 -14.11 -22.95
N ALA A 449 -19.85 -14.72 -23.72
CA ALA A 449 -20.69 -15.81 -23.23
C ALA A 449 -19.89 -17.02 -22.75
N THR A 450 -18.76 -17.32 -23.40
CA THR A 450 -17.86 -18.39 -22.98
C THR A 450 -17.18 -18.06 -21.65
N VAL A 451 -16.69 -16.82 -21.48
CA VAL A 451 -16.14 -16.36 -20.20
C VAL A 451 -17.19 -16.49 -19.10
N ARG A 452 -18.39 -15.95 -19.31
CA ARG A 452 -19.50 -16.04 -18.33
C ARG A 452 -19.79 -17.48 -17.92
N THR A 453 -19.88 -18.39 -18.89
CA THR A 453 -20.18 -19.81 -18.65
C THR A 453 -19.07 -20.48 -17.83
N ARG A 454 -17.80 -20.25 -18.19
CA ARG A 454 -16.65 -20.87 -17.53
C ARG A 454 -16.38 -20.29 -16.14
N SER A 455 -16.63 -19.00 -15.93
CA SER A 455 -16.60 -18.38 -14.60
C SER A 455 -17.68 -18.96 -13.68
N LYS A 456 -18.92 -19.08 -14.16
CA LYS A 456 -20.01 -19.70 -13.37
C LYS A 456 -19.70 -21.17 -13.03
N ALA A 457 -19.00 -21.87 -13.91
CA ALA A 457 -18.56 -23.24 -13.65
C ALA A 457 -17.48 -23.35 -12.56
N ALA A 458 -16.87 -22.23 -12.12
CA ALA A 458 -15.94 -22.22 -11.00
C ALA A 458 -16.63 -22.43 -9.65
N GLY A 459 -17.92 -22.10 -9.54
CA GLY A 459 -18.72 -22.31 -8.34
C GLY A 459 -19.74 -21.21 -8.10
N GLU A 460 -20.49 -21.34 -7.01
CA GLU A 460 -21.42 -20.32 -6.55
C GLU A 460 -20.69 -19.01 -6.21
N GLY A 461 -21.31 -17.88 -6.56
CA GLY A 461 -20.73 -16.54 -6.35
C GLY A 461 -19.61 -16.14 -7.33
N PHE A 462 -19.23 -17.03 -8.27
CA PHE A 462 -18.25 -16.72 -9.31
C PHE A 462 -18.91 -16.18 -10.59
N TYR A 463 -18.31 -15.12 -11.13
CA TYR A 463 -18.77 -14.39 -12.30
C TYR A 463 -17.59 -13.99 -13.19
N SER A 464 -17.91 -13.51 -14.38
CA SER A 464 -16.96 -12.71 -15.15
C SER A 464 -16.88 -11.31 -14.54
N MET A 465 -15.72 -10.67 -14.62
CA MET A 465 -15.50 -9.30 -14.16
C MET A 465 -16.61 -8.34 -14.61
N ASP A 466 -17.06 -7.49 -13.69
CA ASP A 466 -18.07 -6.45 -13.89
C ASP A 466 -17.45 -5.04 -13.84
N SER A 467 -18.23 -4.04 -14.23
CA SER A 467 -17.84 -2.63 -14.23
C SER A 467 -17.65 -2.08 -12.82
N THR A 468 -18.48 -2.49 -11.86
CA THR A 468 -18.44 -1.99 -10.48
C THR A 468 -17.10 -2.32 -9.82
N SER A 469 -16.65 -3.58 -9.92
CA SER A 469 -15.38 -4.04 -9.36
C SER A 469 -14.18 -3.48 -10.12
N TYR A 470 -14.29 -3.38 -11.46
CA TYR A 470 -13.27 -2.75 -12.29
C TYR A 470 -13.04 -1.28 -11.93
N TRP A 471 -14.12 -0.50 -11.78
CA TRP A 471 -14.01 0.91 -11.42
C TRP A 471 -13.68 1.11 -9.95
N ALA A 472 -14.16 0.27 -9.03
CA ALA A 472 -13.75 0.28 -7.64
C ALA A 472 -12.22 0.12 -7.50
N TYR A 473 -11.66 -0.92 -8.13
CA TYR A 473 -10.22 -1.10 -8.24
C TYR A 473 -9.51 0.10 -8.89
N SER A 474 -10.06 0.65 -9.96
CA SER A 474 -9.48 1.80 -10.64
C SER A 474 -9.48 3.05 -9.73
N MET A 475 -10.47 3.21 -8.84
CA MET A 475 -10.49 4.31 -7.86
C MET A 475 -9.44 4.13 -6.77
N LEU A 476 -9.19 2.89 -6.33
CA LEU A 476 -8.07 2.58 -5.43
C LEU A 476 -6.72 2.92 -6.07
N VAL A 477 -6.55 2.63 -7.37
CA VAL A 477 -5.36 3.00 -8.14
C VAL A 477 -5.25 4.51 -8.28
N LEU A 478 -6.34 5.18 -8.66
CA LEU A 478 -6.37 6.63 -8.87
C LEU A 478 -5.97 7.40 -7.62
N VAL A 479 -6.55 7.09 -6.46
CA VAL A 479 -6.20 7.77 -5.20
C VAL A 479 -4.78 7.42 -4.77
N LYS A 480 -4.36 6.16 -4.91
CA LYS A 480 -3.00 5.71 -4.56
C LYS A 480 -1.92 6.39 -5.39
N TYR A 481 -2.05 6.40 -6.72
CA TYR A 481 -1.02 6.92 -7.64
C TYR A 481 -1.26 8.35 -8.10
N ALA A 482 -2.36 8.98 -7.67
CA ALA A 482 -2.81 10.29 -8.14
C ALA A 482 -2.89 10.38 -9.68
N SER A 483 -3.19 9.26 -10.34
CA SER A 483 -3.34 9.16 -11.79
C SER A 483 -3.92 7.80 -12.15
N LEU A 484 -4.63 7.73 -13.29
CA LEU A 484 -4.95 6.46 -13.94
C LEU A 484 -3.90 6.06 -15.00
N ASN A 485 -2.94 6.92 -15.33
CA ASN A 485 -1.86 6.63 -16.28
C ASN A 485 -0.84 5.63 -15.68
N THR A 486 -1.28 4.37 -15.59
CA THR A 486 -0.55 3.27 -14.93
C THR A 486 0.79 2.96 -15.59
N GLN A 487 0.93 3.18 -16.91
CA GLN A 487 2.20 2.97 -17.60
C GLN A 487 3.29 3.93 -17.10
N GLU A 488 2.92 5.18 -16.87
CA GLU A 488 3.83 6.22 -16.37
C GLU A 488 4.03 6.16 -14.85
N LYS A 489 2.97 5.91 -14.08
CA LYS A 489 3.06 5.95 -12.60
C LYS A 489 3.46 4.63 -11.94
N VAL A 490 3.22 3.50 -12.60
CA VAL A 490 3.51 2.16 -12.06
C VAL A 490 4.62 1.51 -12.88
N CYS A 491 4.31 1.05 -14.08
CA CYS A 491 5.29 0.54 -15.03
C CYS A 491 4.62 0.29 -16.38
N LYS A 492 5.43 0.20 -17.44
CA LYS A 492 4.97 -0.01 -18.83
C LYS A 492 4.16 -1.30 -19.03
N GLY A 493 4.28 -2.28 -18.13
CA GLY A 493 3.60 -3.57 -18.25
C GLY A 493 3.97 -4.34 -19.51
N TYR A 494 3.22 -5.41 -19.79
CA TYR A 494 3.46 -6.31 -20.91
C TYR A 494 2.67 -5.81 -22.14
N TYR A 495 3.10 -4.70 -22.75
CA TYR A 495 2.35 -4.04 -23.84
C TYR A 495 3.18 -3.68 -25.08
N TYR A 496 4.51 -3.82 -25.05
CA TYR A 496 5.41 -3.36 -26.13
C TYR A 496 6.07 -4.52 -26.88
N LEU A 497 5.33 -5.61 -27.08
CA LEU A 497 5.85 -6.75 -27.81
C LEU A 497 5.69 -6.62 -29.31
N ARG A 498 6.58 -7.33 -29.99
CA ARG A 498 6.61 -7.43 -31.43
C ARG A 498 5.42 -8.24 -31.96
N TYR A 499 4.79 -7.72 -33.00
CA TYR A 499 3.69 -8.39 -33.70
C TYR A 499 3.71 -8.04 -35.18
N THR A 500 4.35 -8.89 -35.98
CA THR A 500 4.57 -8.65 -37.40
C THR A 500 4.62 -9.97 -38.17
N ASP A 501 4.18 -9.94 -39.43
CA ASP A 501 4.23 -11.08 -40.33
C ASP A 501 5.63 -11.33 -40.91
N GLN A 502 6.61 -10.47 -40.61
CA GLN A 502 8.00 -10.59 -41.11
C GLN A 502 8.84 -11.62 -40.35
N ASP A 503 8.39 -12.05 -39.17
CA ASP A 503 9.13 -12.97 -38.30
C ASP A 503 8.86 -14.42 -38.73
N LYS A 504 9.40 -14.77 -39.89
CA LYS A 504 9.14 -16.04 -40.58
C LYS A 504 10.24 -17.08 -40.38
N ALA A 505 9.84 -18.34 -40.28
CA ALA A 505 10.74 -19.49 -40.29
C ALA A 505 11.59 -19.50 -41.56
N LEU A 506 12.91 -19.52 -41.39
CA LEU A 506 13.90 -19.59 -42.46
C LEU A 506 14.20 -21.02 -42.91
N VAL A 507 13.96 -22.00 -42.03
CA VAL A 507 14.20 -23.43 -42.28
C VAL A 507 12.95 -24.23 -41.95
N ALA A 508 12.75 -25.34 -42.67
CA ALA A 508 11.74 -26.32 -42.33
C ALA A 508 12.37 -27.40 -41.43
N GLU A 509 11.67 -27.77 -40.36
CA GLU A 509 12.10 -28.81 -39.42
C GLU A 509 10.88 -29.67 -39.05
N GLN A 510 11.06 -30.99 -38.98
CA GLN A 510 10.02 -31.93 -38.58
C GLN A 510 10.19 -32.28 -37.11
N SER A 511 9.09 -32.39 -36.36
CA SER A 511 9.10 -32.77 -34.94
C SER A 511 10.12 -31.96 -34.11
N ALA A 512 10.04 -30.63 -34.21
CA ALA A 512 10.99 -29.71 -33.60
C ALA A 512 10.34 -28.81 -32.53
N ASN A 513 11.15 -28.42 -31.54
CA ASN A 513 10.84 -27.41 -30.52
C ASN A 513 11.60 -26.11 -30.78
N ARG A 514 11.83 -25.79 -32.05
CA ARG A 514 12.66 -24.68 -32.48
C ARG A 514 12.12 -24.06 -33.76
N ILE A 515 12.18 -22.73 -33.83
CA ILE A 515 11.99 -21.96 -35.06
C ILE A 515 13.19 -21.05 -35.26
N VAL A 516 13.70 -21.00 -36.50
CA VAL A 516 14.81 -20.11 -36.86
C VAL A 516 14.27 -18.92 -37.63
N ILE A 517 14.52 -17.70 -37.14
CA ILE A 517 14.13 -16.46 -37.80
C ILE A 517 15.35 -15.53 -38.03
N ALA A 518 15.18 -14.46 -38.80
CA ALA A 518 16.27 -13.56 -39.15
C ALA A 518 16.93 -12.91 -37.90
N LEU A 519 18.26 -12.76 -37.94
CA LEU A 519 19.08 -12.32 -36.80
C LEU A 519 18.72 -10.91 -36.30
N THR A 520 18.64 -9.94 -37.23
CA THR A 520 18.28 -8.54 -36.96
C THR A 520 16.89 -8.40 -36.35
N THR A 521 16.03 -9.39 -36.57
CA THR A 521 14.65 -9.42 -36.10
C THR A 521 14.52 -9.96 -34.67
N ALA A 522 15.23 -11.06 -34.35
CA ALA A 522 14.97 -11.79 -33.11
C ALA A 522 15.75 -11.28 -31.88
N ALA A 523 16.93 -10.68 -32.09
CA ALA A 523 17.93 -10.52 -31.04
C ALA A 523 17.50 -9.68 -29.82
N SER A 524 16.50 -8.80 -29.95
CA SER A 524 15.98 -7.94 -28.87
C SER A 524 14.52 -8.18 -28.51
N GLU A 525 13.79 -8.99 -29.29
CA GLU A 525 12.32 -8.98 -29.29
C GLU A 525 11.70 -10.23 -28.68
N TYR A 526 12.42 -11.35 -28.67
CA TYR A 526 11.95 -12.62 -28.17
C TYR A 526 12.77 -13.02 -26.95
N LEU A 527 12.23 -12.77 -25.75
CA LEU A 527 12.92 -13.01 -24.48
C LEU A 527 12.53 -14.38 -23.90
N VAL A 528 13.48 -15.03 -23.23
CA VAL A 528 13.22 -16.27 -22.49
C VAL A 528 12.13 -16.03 -21.45
N GLY A 529 11.16 -16.94 -21.37
CA GLY A 529 9.99 -16.86 -20.50
C GLY A 529 8.80 -16.09 -21.09
N ASN A 530 8.94 -15.45 -22.26
CA ASN A 530 7.78 -14.89 -22.97
C ASN A 530 6.97 -16.00 -23.66
N ALA A 531 5.66 -15.79 -23.74
CA ALA A 531 4.74 -16.67 -24.46
C ALA A 531 4.62 -16.29 -25.93
N VAL A 532 4.73 -17.29 -26.81
CA VAL A 532 4.62 -17.17 -28.26
C VAL A 532 3.63 -18.17 -28.84
N GLU A 533 3.19 -17.88 -30.04
CA GLU A 533 2.43 -18.79 -30.89
C GLU A 533 3.04 -18.82 -32.29
N ILE A 534 2.80 -19.94 -32.99
CA ILE A 534 3.28 -20.17 -34.34
C ILE A 534 2.09 -20.48 -35.23
N GLY A 535 1.98 -19.73 -36.32
CA GLY A 535 0.86 -19.82 -37.24
C GLY A 535 1.27 -19.76 -38.70
N THR A 536 0.31 -20.10 -39.56
CA THR A 536 0.40 -19.84 -41.01
C THR A 536 0.03 -18.40 -41.36
N SER A 537 -0.38 -17.61 -40.36
CA SER A 537 -0.77 -16.21 -40.42
C SER A 537 -0.34 -15.50 -39.13
N LEU A 538 -0.14 -14.18 -39.18
CA LEU A 538 0.18 -13.37 -37.99
C LEU A 538 -0.91 -13.52 -36.91
N GLY A 539 -0.51 -13.79 -35.66
CA GLY A 539 -1.43 -14.06 -34.55
C GLY A 539 -2.21 -15.37 -34.70
N GLY A 540 -1.72 -16.27 -35.54
CA GLY A 540 -2.26 -17.61 -35.73
C GLY A 540 -1.57 -18.62 -34.81
N ALA A 541 -2.31 -19.63 -34.37
CA ALA A 541 -1.83 -20.70 -33.51
C ALA A 541 -2.01 -22.08 -34.14
N GLN A 542 -2.03 -22.15 -35.49
CA GLN A 542 -2.28 -23.38 -36.24
C GLN A 542 -1.15 -24.42 -36.10
N VAL A 543 0.06 -23.97 -35.79
CA VAL A 543 1.26 -24.83 -35.69
C VAL A 543 1.61 -25.07 -34.24
N ALA A 544 1.68 -24.00 -33.44
CA ALA A 544 1.88 -24.10 -31.99
C ALA A 544 1.08 -22.99 -31.29
N LYS A 545 0.41 -23.33 -30.20
CA LYS A 545 -0.38 -22.40 -29.38
C LYS A 545 0.28 -22.24 -28.03
N GLN A 546 0.51 -20.98 -27.60
CA GLN A 546 0.91 -20.62 -26.24
C GLN A 546 2.09 -21.47 -25.74
N ARG A 547 3.25 -21.29 -26.34
CA ARG A 547 4.52 -21.89 -25.93
C ARG A 547 5.39 -20.88 -25.21
N LEU A 548 6.18 -21.30 -24.24
CA LEU A 548 7.19 -20.47 -23.61
C LEU A 548 8.52 -20.59 -24.32
N ILE A 549 9.16 -19.45 -24.56
CA ILE A 549 10.54 -19.40 -25.04
C ILE A 549 11.46 -19.91 -23.93
N THR A 550 12.21 -20.96 -24.20
CA THR A 550 13.15 -21.56 -23.23
C THR A 550 14.59 -21.15 -23.48
N ARG A 551 14.93 -20.82 -24.73
CA ARG A 551 16.29 -20.42 -25.12
C ARG A 551 16.28 -19.66 -26.45
N VAL A 552 17.19 -18.70 -26.59
CA VAL A 552 17.47 -18.00 -27.86
C VAL A 552 18.97 -18.00 -28.11
N GLU A 553 19.41 -18.50 -29.27
CA GLU A 553 20.83 -18.58 -29.62
C GLU A 553 21.08 -18.28 -31.10
N ASP A 554 22.33 -18.00 -31.46
CA ASP A 554 22.71 -17.82 -32.86
C ASP A 554 22.54 -19.12 -33.65
N TYR A 555 22.03 -18.98 -34.87
CA TYR A 555 21.91 -20.07 -35.83
C TYR A 555 22.73 -19.76 -37.07
N SER A 556 23.56 -20.73 -37.48
CA SER A 556 24.29 -20.69 -38.75
C SER A 556 24.36 -22.10 -39.31
N SER A 557 23.81 -22.31 -40.50
CA SER A 557 23.90 -23.58 -41.22
C SER A 557 23.85 -23.32 -42.72
N GLY A 558 24.92 -23.67 -43.43
CA GLY A 558 25.06 -23.34 -44.86
C GLY A 558 25.01 -21.83 -45.09
N SER A 559 24.11 -21.38 -45.97
CA SER A 559 23.88 -19.96 -46.27
C SER A 559 22.83 -19.28 -45.38
N VAL A 560 22.23 -20.01 -44.43
CA VAL A 560 21.18 -19.48 -43.55
C VAL A 560 21.79 -19.05 -42.23
N THR A 561 21.65 -17.77 -41.90
CA THR A 561 22.01 -17.19 -40.61
C THR A 561 20.79 -16.57 -39.95
N GLY A 562 20.69 -16.67 -38.62
CA GLY A 562 19.52 -16.21 -37.88
C GLY A 562 19.65 -16.40 -36.37
N LYS A 563 18.53 -16.34 -35.68
CA LYS A 563 18.40 -16.81 -34.29
C LYS A 563 17.52 -18.04 -34.26
N ALA A 564 17.98 -19.06 -33.54
CA ALA A 564 17.18 -20.20 -33.14
C ALA A 564 16.42 -19.85 -31.85
N ILE A 565 15.09 -19.86 -31.90
CA ILE A 565 14.21 -19.69 -30.75
C ILE A 565 13.67 -21.05 -30.38
N TYR A 566 14.03 -21.54 -29.19
CA TYR A 566 13.53 -22.79 -28.63
C TYR A 566 12.32 -22.52 -27.75
N PHE A 567 11.36 -23.44 -27.79
CA PHE A 567 10.10 -23.30 -27.06
C PHE A 567 9.65 -24.64 -26.45
N ASP A 568 8.82 -24.57 -25.42
CA ASP A 568 8.36 -25.75 -24.68
C ASP A 568 7.22 -26.53 -25.38
N GLY A 569 6.74 -27.57 -24.68
CA GLY A 569 5.62 -28.42 -25.09
C GLY A 569 5.95 -29.44 -26.19
N ASP A 570 4.92 -30.11 -26.70
CA ASP A 570 5.09 -31.15 -27.73
C ASP A 570 5.77 -30.60 -29.00
N PRO A 571 6.71 -31.35 -29.60
CA PRO A 571 7.37 -30.96 -30.85
C PRO A 571 6.36 -30.79 -31.99
N VAL A 572 6.62 -29.83 -32.89
CA VAL A 572 5.74 -29.48 -34.01
C VAL A 572 6.51 -29.49 -35.33
N ASN A 573 5.80 -29.55 -36.45
CA ASN A 573 6.39 -29.39 -37.77
C ASN A 573 6.45 -27.91 -38.12
N ILE A 574 7.65 -27.38 -38.31
CA ILE A 574 7.88 -26.02 -38.76
C ILE A 574 8.10 -26.04 -40.27
N ALA A 575 7.27 -25.29 -41.00
CA ALA A 575 7.47 -25.06 -42.42
C ALA A 575 8.10 -23.67 -42.65
N VAL A 576 8.92 -23.54 -43.70
CA VAL A 576 9.42 -22.23 -44.16
C VAL A 576 8.23 -21.29 -44.36
N GLY A 577 8.33 -20.08 -43.80
CA GLY A 577 7.26 -19.09 -43.88
C GLY A 577 6.23 -19.14 -42.74
N ASN A 578 6.26 -20.14 -41.85
CA ASN A 578 5.49 -20.07 -40.59
C ASN A 578 5.92 -18.85 -39.79
N ILE A 579 4.96 -18.16 -39.16
CA ILE A 579 5.17 -16.89 -38.47
C ILE A 579 5.14 -17.16 -36.97
N ILE A 580 6.16 -16.68 -36.25
CA ILE A 580 6.14 -16.59 -34.79
C ILE A 580 5.61 -15.22 -34.38
N SER A 581 4.74 -15.18 -33.37
CA SER A 581 4.27 -13.93 -32.77
C SER A 581 4.08 -14.09 -31.27
N HIS A 582 4.25 -12.99 -30.53
CA HIS A 582 3.90 -12.95 -29.11
C HIS A 582 2.40 -13.13 -28.89
N CYS A 583 2.03 -13.69 -27.74
CA CYS A 583 0.66 -13.80 -27.28
C CYS A 583 0.54 -13.31 -25.82
N ALA A 584 -0.65 -13.38 -25.22
CA ALA A 584 -0.80 -13.07 -23.79
C ALA A 584 0.13 -13.96 -22.95
N ASN A 585 0.89 -13.36 -22.03
CA ASN A 585 1.94 -14.09 -21.35
C ASN A 585 1.38 -15.15 -20.39
N ILE A 586 2.20 -16.14 -20.05
CA ILE A 586 1.88 -17.03 -18.93
C ILE A 586 1.72 -16.23 -17.64
N SER A 587 0.77 -16.64 -16.80
CA SER A 587 0.52 -16.03 -15.50
C SER A 587 1.56 -16.46 -14.46
N GLY A 588 1.81 -15.61 -13.47
CA GLY A 588 2.72 -15.90 -12.35
C GLY A 588 4.11 -15.29 -12.49
N THR A 589 4.36 -14.53 -13.56
CA THR A 589 5.67 -13.91 -13.78
C THR A 589 6.02 -12.83 -12.75
N THR A 590 5.04 -12.35 -11.97
CA THR A 590 5.22 -11.37 -10.89
C THR A 590 5.14 -11.97 -9.48
N ASP A 591 5.12 -13.30 -9.33
CA ASP A 591 4.93 -13.95 -8.03
C ASP A 591 5.99 -13.55 -6.99
N SER A 592 7.23 -13.35 -7.42
CA SER A 592 8.33 -12.93 -6.56
C SER A 592 8.18 -11.52 -5.98
N LEU A 593 7.28 -10.68 -6.51
CA LEU A 593 6.98 -9.35 -5.95
C LEU A 593 6.10 -9.44 -4.69
N GLY A 594 5.42 -10.57 -4.46
CA GLY A 594 4.46 -10.71 -3.37
C GLY A 594 3.24 -9.82 -3.58
N MET A 595 2.94 -8.91 -2.65
CA MET A 595 1.86 -7.91 -2.80
C MET A 595 2.35 -6.53 -3.26
N LYS A 596 3.63 -6.39 -3.63
CA LYS A 596 4.19 -5.08 -4.00
C LYS A 596 3.86 -4.75 -5.45
N ASP A 597 3.22 -3.60 -5.67
CA ASP A 597 2.95 -3.10 -7.01
C ASP A 597 4.25 -2.87 -7.79
N GLY A 598 4.23 -3.13 -9.10
CA GLY A 598 5.34 -2.89 -10.01
C GLY A 598 5.62 -4.05 -10.97
N CYS A 599 6.87 -4.23 -11.35
CA CYS A 599 7.28 -5.24 -12.33
C CYS A 599 8.72 -5.71 -12.10
N LEU A 600 9.09 -6.83 -12.73
CA LEU A 600 10.47 -7.33 -12.69
C LEU A 600 11.44 -6.51 -13.55
N ALA A 601 10.96 -5.93 -14.66
CA ALA A 601 11.70 -4.99 -15.47
C ALA A 601 10.74 -4.02 -16.17
N ASN A 602 11.10 -2.73 -16.23
CA ASN A 602 10.25 -1.69 -16.79
C ASN A 602 10.55 -1.43 -18.28
N ASP A 603 10.58 -2.49 -19.07
CA ASP A 603 10.97 -2.49 -20.50
C ASP A 603 9.78 -2.62 -21.47
N GLY A 604 8.56 -2.78 -20.95
CA GLY A 604 7.36 -3.01 -21.76
C GLY A 604 7.14 -4.47 -22.17
N LYS A 605 8.00 -5.38 -21.69
CA LYS A 605 8.05 -6.81 -22.06
C LYS A 605 7.88 -7.75 -20.85
N HIS A 606 7.53 -7.20 -19.69
CA HIS A 606 7.26 -7.92 -18.45
C HIS A 606 5.90 -7.52 -17.87
N ALA A 607 5.21 -8.45 -17.19
CA ALA A 607 3.92 -8.19 -16.59
C ALA A 607 3.99 -7.14 -15.47
N MET A 608 2.87 -6.45 -15.25
CA MET A 608 2.68 -5.49 -14.17
C MET A 608 1.82 -6.13 -13.08
N LEU A 609 2.29 -6.13 -11.83
CA LEU A 609 1.45 -6.40 -10.66
C LEU A 609 0.92 -5.07 -10.14
N LEU A 610 -0.39 -4.94 -9.98
CA LEU A 610 -1.03 -3.73 -9.47
C LEU A 610 -2.19 -4.10 -8.54
N LEU A 611 -2.11 -3.65 -7.30
CA LEU A 611 -3.04 -3.96 -6.20
C LEU A 611 -3.42 -5.45 -6.14
N GLY A 612 -2.42 -6.32 -6.31
CA GLY A 612 -2.60 -7.77 -6.27
C GLY A 612 -3.21 -8.41 -7.53
N HIS A 613 -3.37 -7.67 -8.64
CA HIS A 613 -3.73 -8.24 -9.95
C HIS A 613 -2.57 -8.13 -10.95
N GLU A 614 -2.23 -9.23 -11.63
CA GLU A 614 -1.19 -9.31 -12.65
C GLU A 614 -1.76 -9.04 -14.05
N HIS A 615 -1.26 -8.00 -14.69
CA HIS A 615 -1.58 -7.62 -16.06
C HIS A 615 -0.53 -8.23 -17.01
N ASN A 616 -0.90 -9.27 -17.75
CA ASN A 616 -0.01 -10.04 -18.63
C ASN A 616 -0.26 -9.82 -20.13
N GLY A 617 -0.90 -8.69 -20.48
CA GLY A 617 -1.18 -8.32 -21.86
C GLY A 617 -2.36 -9.06 -22.49
N GLN A 618 -3.42 -9.31 -21.71
CA GLN A 618 -4.71 -9.81 -22.17
C GLN A 618 -5.83 -8.77 -21.94
N TYR A 619 -6.68 -8.57 -22.95
CA TYR A 619 -7.97 -7.89 -22.78
C TYR A 619 -8.92 -8.73 -21.92
N ALA A 620 -9.60 -8.07 -21.00
CA ALA A 620 -10.69 -8.67 -20.24
C ALA A 620 -12.04 -8.08 -20.66
N PHE A 621 -13.02 -8.94 -20.92
CA PHE A 621 -14.41 -8.51 -21.06
C PHE A 621 -14.94 -7.91 -19.76
N VAL A 622 -15.72 -6.83 -19.88
CA VAL A 622 -16.60 -6.32 -18.83
C VAL A 622 -18.00 -6.89 -19.07
N ASP A 623 -18.43 -7.85 -18.26
CA ASP A 623 -19.57 -8.72 -18.61
C ASP A 623 -20.93 -8.01 -18.54
N ASN A 624 -21.06 -7.09 -17.59
CA ASN A 624 -22.32 -6.43 -17.27
C ASN A 624 -22.57 -5.13 -18.05
N VAL A 625 -21.70 -4.77 -19.01
CA VAL A 625 -21.82 -3.54 -19.79
C VAL A 625 -22.12 -3.83 -21.26
N ASN A 626 -23.15 -3.16 -21.77
CA ASN A 626 -23.48 -3.15 -23.19
C ASN A 626 -23.42 -1.71 -23.71
N ARG A 627 -22.96 -1.54 -24.94
CA ARG A 627 -22.98 -0.26 -25.65
C ARG A 627 -23.87 -0.38 -26.88
N TYR A 628 -24.75 0.60 -27.09
CA TYR A 628 -25.44 0.79 -28.36
C TYR A 628 -25.32 2.25 -28.76
N GLN A 629 -24.71 2.50 -29.92
CA GLN A 629 -24.38 3.86 -30.38
C GLN A 629 -23.62 4.66 -29.31
N ASP A 630 -24.10 5.82 -28.89
CA ASP A 630 -23.49 6.66 -27.87
C ASP A 630 -23.95 6.33 -26.45
N LYS A 631 -24.75 5.28 -26.26
CA LYS A 631 -25.29 4.89 -24.95
C LYS A 631 -24.60 3.66 -24.37
N ILE A 632 -24.31 3.75 -23.07
CA ILE A 632 -23.80 2.66 -22.24
C ILE A 632 -24.93 2.21 -21.30
N TYR A 633 -25.09 0.90 -21.18
CA TYR A 633 -26.05 0.26 -20.31
C TYR A 633 -25.31 -0.68 -19.35
N VAL A 634 -25.59 -0.55 -18.06
CA VAL A 634 -24.92 -1.30 -16.99
C VAL A 634 -25.93 -2.14 -16.23
N CYS A 635 -25.61 -3.41 -15.99
CA CYS A 635 -26.36 -4.28 -15.09
C CYS A 635 -25.62 -4.44 -13.75
N TYR A 636 -26.26 -4.10 -12.64
CA TYR A 636 -25.66 -4.23 -11.30
C TYR A 636 -25.93 -5.59 -10.65
N ASP A 637 -26.74 -6.44 -11.29
CA ASP A 637 -26.96 -7.83 -10.86
C ASP A 637 -26.12 -8.79 -11.74
N ASN A 638 -25.03 -9.30 -11.17
CA ASN A 638 -24.13 -10.24 -11.83
C ASN A 638 -24.82 -11.56 -12.26
N THR A 639 -25.96 -11.92 -11.68
CA THR A 639 -26.71 -13.12 -12.06
C THR A 639 -27.53 -12.90 -13.34
N ALA A 640 -27.88 -11.65 -13.64
CA ALA A 640 -28.77 -11.25 -14.72
C ALA A 640 -28.06 -10.71 -15.98
N THR A 641 -26.72 -10.81 -16.08
CA THR A 641 -25.96 -10.28 -17.22
C THR A 641 -26.33 -10.96 -18.55
N LYS A 642 -26.51 -10.15 -19.59
CA LYS A 642 -26.95 -10.53 -20.93
C LYS A 642 -26.25 -9.71 -22.02
N ASP A 643 -26.21 -10.28 -23.22
CA ASP A 643 -25.69 -9.61 -24.41
C ASP A 643 -26.77 -8.85 -25.15
N ASN A 644 -26.39 -7.72 -25.75
CA ASN A 644 -27.21 -6.95 -26.68
C ASN A 644 -28.55 -6.48 -26.10
N VAL A 645 -28.54 -6.08 -24.82
CA VAL A 645 -29.70 -5.52 -24.11
C VAL A 645 -29.37 -4.15 -23.54
N GLY A 646 -30.38 -3.28 -23.52
CA GLY A 646 -30.34 -1.96 -22.91
C GLY A 646 -31.38 -1.84 -21.79
N ASP A 647 -31.83 -0.61 -21.53
CA ASP A 647 -32.77 -0.25 -20.47
C ASP A 647 -34.22 -0.73 -20.67
N THR A 648 -34.52 -1.42 -21.78
CA THR A 648 -35.76 -2.18 -21.95
C THR A 648 -35.80 -3.43 -21.07
N ASP A 649 -34.64 -3.93 -20.60
CA ASP A 649 -34.55 -4.91 -19.53
C ASP A 649 -34.42 -4.16 -18.19
N PRO A 650 -35.27 -4.43 -17.18
CA PRO A 650 -35.28 -3.67 -15.93
C PRO A 650 -33.97 -3.75 -15.13
N ASN A 651 -33.14 -4.76 -15.38
CA ASN A 651 -31.84 -4.94 -14.73
C ASN A 651 -30.75 -4.03 -15.29
N TYR A 652 -30.96 -3.44 -16.47
CA TYR A 652 -29.99 -2.58 -17.15
C TYR A 652 -30.37 -1.11 -16.98
N LYS A 653 -29.39 -0.28 -16.61
CA LYS A 653 -29.53 1.17 -16.46
C LYS A 653 -28.69 1.88 -17.51
N ALA A 654 -29.29 2.82 -18.22
CA ALA A 654 -28.59 3.67 -19.17
C ALA A 654 -27.83 4.77 -18.41
N LEU A 655 -26.56 4.99 -18.73
CA LEU A 655 -25.80 6.11 -18.18
C LEU A 655 -26.21 7.43 -18.86
N SER A 656 -26.22 8.51 -18.08
CA SER A 656 -26.69 9.82 -18.50
C SER A 656 -25.79 10.50 -19.55
N PHE A 657 -24.49 10.22 -19.55
CA PHE A 657 -23.52 10.83 -20.47
C PHE A 657 -23.38 10.06 -21.79
N ALA A 658 -22.91 10.77 -22.83
CA ALA A 658 -22.70 10.19 -24.17
C ALA A 658 -21.30 9.56 -24.28
N PHE A 659 -21.24 8.32 -24.73
CA PHE A 659 -20.00 7.59 -24.97
C PHE A 659 -19.51 7.81 -26.42
N PRO A 660 -18.21 8.11 -26.65
CA PRO A 660 -17.72 8.38 -27.99
C PRO A 660 -17.92 7.20 -28.96
N THR A 661 -18.40 7.51 -30.16
CA THR A 661 -18.58 6.54 -31.25
C THR A 661 -17.41 6.54 -32.24
N THR A 662 -16.31 7.21 -31.90
CA THR A 662 -15.06 7.24 -32.65
C THR A 662 -13.89 6.89 -31.75
N SER A 663 -12.81 6.40 -32.34
CA SER A 663 -11.57 6.10 -31.63
C SER A 663 -10.77 7.35 -31.29
N GLY A 664 -10.10 7.36 -30.15
CA GLY A 664 -9.20 8.44 -29.75
C GLY A 664 -8.60 8.27 -28.36
N TRP A 665 -7.62 9.12 -28.05
CA TRP A 665 -7.09 9.24 -26.69
C TRP A 665 -8.14 9.87 -25.78
N GLN A 666 -8.39 9.24 -24.64
CA GLN A 666 -9.41 9.67 -23.70
C GLN A 666 -8.95 10.94 -22.97
N LEU A 667 -9.80 11.96 -22.95
CA LEU A 667 -9.55 13.25 -22.30
C LEU A 667 -10.26 13.37 -20.97
N LEU A 668 -11.52 12.92 -20.90
CA LEU A 668 -12.36 13.07 -19.72
C LEU A 668 -13.36 11.91 -19.63
N GLU A 669 -13.46 11.34 -18.44
CA GLU A 669 -14.46 10.36 -18.04
C GLU A 669 -15.81 11.02 -17.78
N GLY A 670 -16.89 10.34 -18.15
CA GLY A 670 -18.25 10.76 -17.85
C GLY A 670 -18.55 10.73 -16.35
N PHE A 671 -19.51 11.54 -15.94
CA PHE A 671 -20.00 11.58 -14.56
C PHE A 671 -21.52 11.45 -14.56
N ASP A 672 -21.98 10.40 -13.89
CA ASP A 672 -23.38 10.15 -13.61
C ASP A 672 -23.60 10.22 -12.10
N PRO A 673 -24.35 11.21 -11.56
CA PRO A 673 -24.57 11.32 -10.12
C PRO A 673 -25.31 10.12 -9.50
N GLU A 674 -26.13 9.40 -10.26
CA GLU A 674 -26.84 8.20 -9.79
C GLU A 674 -25.94 6.95 -9.86
N HIS A 675 -24.94 6.98 -10.74
CA HIS A 675 -23.97 5.90 -10.96
C HIS A 675 -22.52 6.40 -10.89
N PRO A 676 -22.07 7.01 -9.77
CA PRO A 676 -20.83 7.79 -9.71
C PRO A 676 -19.56 6.97 -9.93
N LEU A 677 -19.62 5.64 -9.74
CA LEU A 677 -18.54 4.70 -10.02
C LEU A 677 -18.23 4.55 -11.51
N GLU A 678 -19.21 4.73 -12.39
CA GLU A 678 -19.05 4.45 -13.82
C GLU A 678 -18.28 5.59 -14.51
N MET A 679 -17.00 5.35 -14.78
CA MET A 679 -16.05 6.33 -15.30
C MET A 679 -15.68 6.12 -16.78
N TRP A 680 -16.64 5.69 -17.59
CA TRP A 680 -16.41 5.49 -19.02
C TRP A 680 -16.08 6.82 -19.72
N CYS A 681 -15.30 6.77 -20.80
CA CYS A 681 -14.93 7.96 -21.56
C CYS A 681 -16.17 8.75 -22.03
N GLU A 682 -16.15 10.07 -21.86
CA GLU A 682 -17.15 11.00 -22.38
C GLU A 682 -16.52 11.89 -23.48
N LYS A 683 -15.28 12.33 -23.28
CA LYS A 683 -14.59 13.22 -24.22
C LYS A 683 -13.24 12.66 -24.65
N LEU A 684 -12.97 12.80 -25.95
CA LEU A 684 -11.68 12.48 -26.57
C LEU A 684 -10.79 13.72 -26.68
N GLY A 685 -9.51 13.51 -27.00
CA GLY A 685 -8.52 14.57 -27.22
C GLY A 685 -7.36 14.56 -26.22
N GLY A 686 -7.19 13.47 -25.47
CA GLY A 686 -6.06 13.26 -24.56
C GLY A 686 -4.76 12.88 -25.28
N SER A 687 -3.82 12.33 -24.53
CA SER A 687 -2.56 11.76 -25.02
C SER A 687 -2.13 10.59 -24.12
N SER A 688 -1.04 9.91 -24.49
CA SER A 688 -0.43 8.87 -23.64
C SER A 688 0.23 9.42 -22.37
N VAL A 689 0.59 10.71 -22.34
CA VAL A 689 1.26 11.37 -21.21
C VAL A 689 0.85 12.84 -21.13
N GLY A 690 0.59 13.32 -19.91
CA GLY A 690 0.40 14.73 -19.58
C GLY A 690 -0.98 15.30 -19.90
N LYS A 691 -1.88 14.53 -20.53
CA LYS A 691 -3.23 14.97 -20.87
C LYS A 691 -4.24 13.83 -20.87
N GLY A 692 -5.34 14.02 -20.14
CA GLY A 692 -6.45 13.08 -20.04
C GLY A 692 -6.18 12.01 -18.98
N ASN A 693 -6.13 10.74 -19.38
CA ASN A 693 -5.87 9.62 -18.47
C ASN A 693 -4.74 8.69 -18.93
N GLY A 694 -4.06 9.02 -20.04
CA GLY A 694 -2.97 8.22 -20.58
C GLY A 694 -3.41 7.02 -21.43
N ALA A 695 -4.72 6.77 -21.60
CA ALA A 695 -5.24 5.60 -22.28
C ALA A 695 -6.10 5.92 -23.50
N TYR A 696 -6.24 4.92 -24.37
CA TYR A 696 -6.99 5.05 -25.63
C TYR A 696 -8.36 4.38 -25.55
N LEU A 697 -9.33 4.92 -26.27
CA LEU A 697 -10.61 4.31 -26.56
C LEU A 697 -10.64 3.89 -28.02
N TRP A 698 -10.82 2.59 -28.28
CA TRP A 698 -11.16 2.09 -29.60
C TRP A 698 -12.68 1.98 -29.71
N SER A 699 -13.29 2.77 -30.58
CA SER A 699 -14.74 2.79 -30.78
C SER A 699 -15.08 3.02 -32.25
N ASN A 700 -16.26 2.58 -32.66
CA ASN A 700 -16.79 2.82 -33.99
C ASN A 700 -18.26 3.21 -33.96
N ASN A 701 -18.73 3.81 -35.05
CA ASN A 701 -20.07 4.41 -35.14
C ASN A 701 -21.08 3.50 -35.86
N ASN A 702 -20.85 2.20 -35.89
CA ASN A 702 -21.83 1.29 -36.48
C ASN A 702 -23.04 1.21 -35.54
N ALA A 703 -24.26 1.27 -36.09
CA ALA A 703 -25.50 1.10 -35.33
C ALA A 703 -25.69 -0.37 -34.91
N ALA A 704 -24.82 -0.84 -34.02
CA ALA A 704 -24.76 -2.21 -33.54
C ALA A 704 -24.50 -2.23 -32.03
N TRP A 705 -24.79 -3.38 -31.43
CA TRP A 705 -24.43 -3.66 -30.04
C TRP A 705 -22.96 -4.02 -29.93
N PHE A 706 -22.29 -3.38 -28.99
CA PHE A 706 -20.89 -3.61 -28.67
C PHE A 706 -20.74 -3.99 -27.20
N VAL A 707 -19.70 -4.75 -26.93
CA VAL A 707 -19.26 -5.06 -25.57
C VAL A 707 -17.93 -4.37 -25.31
N LEU A 708 -17.62 -4.14 -24.04
CA LEU A 708 -16.39 -3.46 -23.64
C LEU A 708 -15.35 -4.49 -23.21
N CYS A 709 -14.11 -4.28 -23.67
CA CYS A 709 -12.92 -4.92 -23.13
C CYS A 709 -11.97 -3.86 -22.57
N VAL A 710 -11.23 -4.19 -21.51
CA VAL A 710 -10.35 -3.23 -20.80
C VAL A 710 -8.89 -3.73 -20.70
N PHE A 711 -8.04 -2.93 -20.05
CA PHE A 711 -6.59 -3.14 -19.78
C PHE A 711 -5.64 -2.97 -20.96
N GLY A 712 -6.01 -3.47 -22.15
CA GLY A 712 -5.08 -3.58 -23.27
C GLY A 712 -4.53 -5.00 -23.43
N PHE A 713 -3.78 -5.23 -24.51
CA PHE A 713 -3.09 -6.49 -24.80
C PHE A 713 -1.66 -6.24 -25.27
N ALA A 714 -0.89 -7.33 -25.42
CA ALA A 714 0.57 -7.33 -25.45
C ALA A 714 1.30 -6.44 -26.47
N ILE A 715 0.57 -5.83 -27.42
CA ILE A 715 1.13 -5.08 -28.56
C ILE A 715 0.61 -3.63 -28.63
N ASN A 716 -0.24 -3.21 -27.70
CA ASN A 716 -0.85 -1.89 -27.73
C ASN A 716 0.15 -0.74 -27.52
N GLY A 717 1.27 -1.02 -26.85
CA GLY A 717 2.24 -0.02 -26.42
C GLY A 717 1.60 1.03 -25.51
N ALA A 718 1.93 2.29 -25.77
CA ALA A 718 1.57 3.42 -24.91
C ALA A 718 0.05 3.69 -24.78
N CYS A 719 -0.79 2.99 -25.55
CA CYS A 719 -2.23 3.18 -25.45
C CYS A 719 -2.92 2.36 -24.35
N ALA A 720 -2.28 1.29 -23.87
CA ALA A 720 -2.81 0.36 -22.87
C ALA A 720 -2.74 0.88 -21.42
N GLY A 721 -3.05 0.01 -20.44
CA GLY A 721 -3.14 0.37 -19.04
C GLY A 721 -4.54 0.85 -18.68
N LEU A 722 -4.74 1.26 -17.43
CA LEU A 722 -6.04 1.84 -17.03
C LEU A 722 -6.20 3.27 -17.60
N PRO A 723 -7.41 3.70 -17.97
CA PRO A 723 -8.62 2.92 -18.23
C PRO A 723 -8.78 2.65 -19.74
N TYR A 724 -7.83 1.97 -20.38
CA TYR A 724 -7.95 1.58 -21.79
C TYR A 724 -9.29 0.88 -22.02
N VAL A 725 -9.96 1.21 -23.13
CA VAL A 725 -11.23 0.58 -23.53
C VAL A 725 -11.19 0.20 -25.01
N PHE A 726 -11.63 -1.02 -25.29
CA PHE A 726 -11.95 -1.49 -26.63
C PHE A 726 -13.45 -1.79 -26.72
N ALA A 727 -14.16 -0.97 -27.50
CA ALA A 727 -15.61 -1.01 -27.74
C ALA A 727 -15.91 -1.14 -29.25
N PHE A 728 -15.17 -2.02 -29.93
CA PHE A 728 -15.19 -2.14 -31.39
C PHE A 728 -15.91 -3.39 -31.91
N ASN A 729 -16.15 -4.40 -31.06
CA ASN A 729 -16.73 -5.69 -31.45
C ASN A 729 -17.98 -6.06 -30.62
N GLY A 730 -18.92 -6.76 -31.24
CA GLY A 730 -20.08 -7.34 -30.55
C GLY A 730 -19.68 -8.53 -29.67
N SER A 731 -20.66 -9.10 -28.94
CA SER A 731 -20.39 -10.14 -27.92
C SER A 731 -19.82 -11.45 -28.46
N GLY A 732 -19.95 -11.71 -29.76
CA GLY A 732 -19.34 -12.84 -30.47
C GLY A 732 -17.87 -12.66 -30.85
N GLY A 733 -17.27 -11.50 -30.57
CA GLY A 733 -15.85 -11.26 -30.86
C GLY A 733 -14.94 -12.22 -30.08
N ALA A 734 -14.03 -12.89 -30.79
CA ALA A 734 -13.06 -13.83 -30.22
C ALA A 734 -11.71 -13.63 -30.91
N TYR A 735 -10.75 -13.04 -30.20
CA TYR A 735 -9.42 -12.71 -30.73
C TYR A 735 -8.34 -13.26 -29.80
N TRP A 736 -7.11 -13.39 -30.31
CA TRP A 736 -6.00 -13.98 -29.57
C TRP A 736 -5.67 -13.27 -28.26
N GLY A 737 -5.91 -11.96 -28.20
CA GLY A 737 -5.69 -11.15 -27.01
C GLY A 737 -6.91 -11.01 -26.10
N ILE A 738 -8.06 -11.63 -26.40
CA ILE A 738 -9.31 -11.44 -25.65
C ILE A 738 -9.65 -12.66 -24.79
N GLY A 739 -9.86 -12.41 -23.49
CA GLY A 739 -10.30 -13.37 -22.48
C GLY A 739 -11.10 -12.68 -21.36
N GLY A 740 -10.85 -13.06 -20.12
CA GLY A 740 -11.59 -12.53 -18.97
C GLY A 740 -10.80 -12.61 -17.68
N VAL A 741 -11.37 -12.02 -16.63
CA VAL A 741 -10.87 -12.20 -15.28
C VAL A 741 -12.00 -12.71 -14.39
N LEU A 742 -11.66 -13.69 -13.56
CA LEU A 742 -12.57 -14.34 -12.63
C LEU A 742 -12.90 -13.40 -11.47
N LEU A 743 -14.18 -13.16 -11.23
CA LEU A 743 -14.68 -12.36 -10.13
C LEU A 743 -15.44 -13.27 -9.16
N LYS A 744 -15.30 -13.05 -7.85
CA LYS A 744 -16.13 -13.68 -6.83
C LYS A 744 -16.74 -12.60 -5.94
N LYS A 745 -18.06 -12.65 -5.78
CA LYS A 745 -18.83 -11.76 -4.91
C LYS A 745 -19.41 -12.60 -3.77
N ARG A 746 -19.48 -12.04 -2.56
CA ARG A 746 -20.27 -12.63 -1.48
C ARG A 746 -21.74 -12.48 -1.85
N GLN A 747 -22.50 -13.57 -1.73
CA GLN A 747 -23.96 -13.53 -1.84
C GLN A 747 -24.58 -13.08 -0.53
#